data_AF-A0A7K2Y167-F1
#
_entry.id   AF-A0A7K2Y167-F1
#
_cell.length_a   1.000
_cell.length_b   1.000
_cell.length_c   1.000
_cell.angle_alpha   90.00
_cell.angle_beta   90.00
_cell.angle_gamma   90.00
#
_symmetry.space_group_name_H-M   'P 1'
#
loop_
_entity.id
_entity.type
_entity.pdbx_description
1 polymer ?
#
loop_
_entity_poly.entity_id
_entity_poly.type
_entity_poly.pdbx_seq_one_letter_code
_entity_poly.pdbx_strand_id
1 'polypeptide(L)'
;MDFGTPGSMHAPAELAWLRGVDACTMGAYPQAEEEFRAAVRLDPTMADAWLGLHALRVDTGNALLRMYAHRDRFGEQRARHRRTLNSWYWLGWWVQPVLESRRDLLLAHASHWLDGRHVPELDQALAALPPVDTDAQVRFLHACRAYLVKDWEQLVRHTEPLVDDPLLGIEAGLFGGMARVRLEMYGQAEPMLAAALMRCRSEQPQRKELRYWLARAREGTGRSAAALPLYRAVHRVDPSFMDTAARLTAIEDGDDTDGVADLAGLAGYAAYGSYSGHGPSPAGGDLAAVALGGGPVQDIAADGQPEPEPPAPPTPPTSRVEGARRKVPVPPQGTPEGLPAGPADPAALAEALAELERMVGLEPVKRQVKALSAQLHMARLRAGQGLPVQPPKRHFVFSGPSGTGKTTVARILGRVFYALGLLGGDHLVEAQRADLVGEFLGQTAVKANELIDSAIGGVLFVDEAYSLSNSGYSKGDAYGDEALQVLLKRAEDNRDRLVVILAGYPAGMDRLLAANPGLSSRFTTRVDFPSYRPLELTAIGGVLADANGDHWDEEALEELRSISAHVVEQGWIDELGNGRFLRTLYEKSCAYRDLRLAGFAGEPSRDDLATLRLPDLMQAYGEVLSGRGPQERPEPPTP
;
A
#
# COMPACT_ATOMS: atom_id res chain seq x y z
N MET A 1 20.88 -53.32 -51.99
CA MET A 1 21.42 -52.88 -50.69
C MET A 1 20.67 -51.62 -50.31
N ASP A 2 19.78 -51.72 -49.33
CA ASP A 2 19.00 -50.58 -48.86
C ASP A 2 19.86 -49.67 -48.00
N PHE A 3 19.84 -48.37 -48.34
CA PHE A 3 20.19 -47.29 -47.42
C PHE A 3 19.04 -46.28 -47.42
N GLY A 4 17.87 -46.75 -46.97
CA GLY A 4 16.75 -45.89 -46.63
C GLY A 4 16.95 -45.27 -45.25
N THR A 5 17.63 -44.13 -45.17
CA THR A 5 17.60 -43.27 -43.98
C THR A 5 16.27 -42.52 -43.98
N PRO A 6 15.37 -42.73 -43.00
CA PRO A 6 14.12 -41.98 -42.94
C PRO A 6 14.43 -40.55 -42.52
N GLY A 7 14.24 -39.59 -43.42
CA GLY A 7 14.26 -38.18 -43.07
C GLY A 7 13.10 -37.86 -42.13
N SER A 8 13.38 -37.60 -40.85
CA SER A 8 12.38 -37.12 -39.90
C SER A 8 11.94 -35.72 -40.29
N MET A 9 10.82 -35.60 -41.00
CA MET A 9 10.10 -34.35 -41.15
C MET A 9 9.63 -33.88 -39.76
N HIS A 10 10.46 -33.09 -39.09
CA HIS A 10 10.08 -32.38 -37.88
C HIS A 10 8.86 -31.51 -38.16
N ALA A 11 7.88 -31.51 -37.25
CA ALA A 11 6.69 -30.68 -37.42
C ALA A 11 7.08 -29.19 -37.46
N PRO A 12 6.36 -28.31 -38.17
CA PRO A 12 6.71 -26.88 -38.23
C PRO A 12 6.85 -26.20 -36.85
N ALA A 13 6.08 -26.64 -35.84
CA ALA A 13 6.19 -26.18 -34.45
C ALA A 13 7.49 -26.66 -33.76
N GLU A 14 7.93 -27.88 -34.04
CA GLU A 14 9.15 -28.52 -33.51
C GLU A 14 10.40 -27.81 -34.04
N LEU A 15 10.41 -27.45 -35.33
CA LEU A 15 11.46 -26.63 -35.94
C LEU A 15 11.51 -25.22 -35.35
N ALA A 16 10.36 -24.56 -35.15
CA ALA A 16 10.31 -23.25 -34.51
C ALA A 16 10.84 -23.31 -33.06
N TRP A 17 10.46 -24.34 -32.29
CA TRP A 17 10.97 -24.55 -30.94
C TRP A 17 12.50 -24.73 -30.91
N LEU A 18 13.05 -25.56 -31.81
CA LEU A 18 14.50 -25.76 -31.94
C LEU A 18 15.24 -24.45 -32.24
N ARG A 19 14.74 -23.65 -33.20
CA ARG A 19 15.32 -22.33 -33.52
C ARG A 19 15.25 -21.37 -32.34
N GLY A 20 14.16 -21.40 -31.56
CA GLY A 20 14.05 -20.63 -30.31
C GLY A 20 15.10 -20.99 -29.26
N VAL A 21 15.36 -22.29 -29.05
CA VAL A 21 16.39 -22.78 -28.11
C VAL A 21 17.80 -22.45 -28.60
N ASP A 22 18.09 -22.63 -29.89
CA ASP A 22 19.39 -22.29 -30.47
C ASP A 22 19.62 -20.76 -30.42
N ALA A 23 18.59 -19.94 -30.67
CA ALA A 23 18.65 -18.48 -30.52
C ALA A 23 18.88 -18.04 -29.06
N CYS A 24 18.23 -18.66 -28.07
CA CYS A 24 18.54 -18.45 -26.65
C CYS A 24 20.00 -18.78 -26.33
N THR A 25 20.53 -19.87 -26.89
CA THR A 25 21.94 -20.29 -26.69
C THR A 25 22.93 -19.29 -27.29
N MET A 26 22.55 -18.62 -28.38
CA MET A 26 23.32 -17.53 -29.01
C MET A 26 23.08 -16.14 -28.40
N GLY A 27 22.23 -16.02 -27.37
CA GLY A 27 21.86 -14.74 -26.75
C GLY A 27 20.93 -13.86 -27.61
N ALA A 28 20.38 -14.38 -28.70
CA ALA A 28 19.49 -13.67 -29.62
C ALA A 28 18.03 -13.64 -29.12
N TYR A 29 17.81 -13.09 -27.92
CA TYR A 29 16.53 -13.18 -27.21
C TYR A 29 15.28 -12.69 -27.99
N PRO A 30 15.32 -11.60 -28.79
CA PRO A 30 14.15 -11.18 -29.58
C PRO A 30 13.76 -12.21 -30.67
N GLN A 31 14.76 -12.85 -31.28
CA GLN A 31 14.54 -13.91 -32.26
C GLN A 31 14.02 -15.18 -31.56
N ALA A 32 14.54 -15.51 -30.38
CA ALA A 32 14.05 -16.62 -29.58
C ALA A 32 12.56 -16.43 -29.19
N GLU A 33 12.16 -15.21 -28.82
CA GLU A 33 10.76 -14.87 -28.53
C GLU A 33 9.87 -15.06 -29.76
N GLU A 34 10.28 -14.59 -30.94
CA GLU A 34 9.51 -14.76 -32.18
C GLU A 34 9.31 -16.23 -32.53
N GLU A 35 10.37 -17.04 -32.42
CA GLU A 35 10.37 -18.48 -32.69
C GLU A 35 9.53 -19.27 -31.68
N PHE A 36 9.62 -18.98 -30.37
CA PHE A 36 8.74 -19.59 -29.38
C PHE A 36 7.27 -19.16 -29.56
N ARG A 37 7.01 -17.89 -29.93
CA ARG A 37 5.67 -17.41 -30.31
C ARG A 37 5.15 -18.14 -31.55
N ALA A 38 6.01 -18.44 -32.53
CA ALA A 38 5.65 -19.25 -33.69
C ALA A 38 5.33 -20.69 -33.30
N ALA A 39 6.14 -21.31 -32.43
CA ALA A 39 5.91 -22.66 -31.92
C ALA A 39 4.55 -22.78 -31.20
N VAL A 40 4.20 -21.87 -30.28
CA VAL A 40 2.89 -21.90 -29.58
C VAL A 40 1.71 -21.50 -30.46
N ARG A 41 1.91 -20.77 -31.57
CA ARG A 41 0.86 -20.55 -32.58
C ARG A 41 0.57 -21.81 -33.41
N LEU A 42 1.59 -22.62 -33.68
CA LEU A 42 1.50 -23.84 -34.48
C LEU A 42 1.05 -25.06 -33.66
N ASP A 43 1.55 -25.19 -32.43
CA ASP A 43 1.08 -26.14 -31.42
C ASP A 43 0.86 -25.42 -30.07
N PRO A 44 -0.36 -24.92 -29.81
CA PRO A 44 -0.71 -24.26 -28.56
C PRO A 44 -0.61 -25.15 -27.30
N THR A 45 -0.39 -26.45 -27.48
CA THR A 45 -0.27 -27.45 -26.41
C THR A 45 1.18 -27.86 -26.12
N MET A 46 2.16 -27.31 -26.86
CA MET A 46 3.59 -27.56 -26.65
C MET A 46 4.11 -26.85 -25.40
N ALA A 47 4.08 -27.54 -24.25
CA ALA A 47 4.45 -26.97 -22.96
C ALA A 47 5.91 -26.45 -22.91
N ASP A 48 6.86 -27.11 -23.59
CA ASP A 48 8.26 -26.63 -23.65
C ASP A 48 8.44 -25.34 -24.49
N ALA A 49 7.49 -24.97 -25.35
CA ALA A 49 7.52 -23.67 -26.04
C ALA A 49 6.99 -22.54 -25.14
N TRP A 50 5.96 -22.83 -24.33
CA TRP A 50 5.53 -21.95 -23.26
C TRP A 50 6.62 -21.75 -22.19
N LEU A 51 7.42 -22.78 -21.91
CA LEU A 51 8.61 -22.65 -21.05
C LEU A 51 9.65 -21.68 -21.63
N GLY A 52 9.81 -21.64 -22.95
CA GLY A 52 10.66 -20.67 -23.64
C GLY A 52 10.19 -19.23 -23.45
N LEU A 53 8.89 -18.97 -23.65
CA LEU A 53 8.30 -17.65 -23.37
C LEU A 53 8.42 -17.24 -21.89
N HIS A 54 8.21 -18.19 -20.98
CA HIS A 54 8.39 -17.98 -19.54
C HIS A 54 9.85 -17.68 -19.17
N ALA A 55 10.83 -18.34 -19.80
CA ALA A 55 12.26 -18.06 -19.65
C ALA A 55 12.61 -16.63 -20.09
N LEU A 56 12.06 -16.17 -21.21
CA LEU A 56 12.22 -14.82 -21.74
C LEU A 56 11.40 -13.74 -21.00
N ARG A 57 10.68 -14.12 -19.93
CA ARG A 57 9.79 -13.29 -19.11
C ARG A 57 8.59 -12.68 -19.88
N VAL A 58 8.18 -13.32 -20.98
CA VAL A 58 7.05 -12.90 -21.82
C VAL A 58 5.76 -13.56 -21.29
N ASP A 59 4.82 -12.74 -20.83
CA ASP A 59 3.48 -13.16 -20.36
C ASP A 59 3.53 -14.39 -19.41
N THR A 60 4.34 -14.28 -18.36
CA THR A 60 4.73 -15.41 -17.50
C THR A 60 3.56 -16.09 -16.82
N GLY A 61 2.51 -15.34 -16.44
CA GLY A 61 1.30 -15.90 -15.83
C GLY A 61 0.53 -16.81 -16.79
N ASN A 62 0.21 -16.32 -17.99
CA ASN A 62 -0.42 -17.12 -19.03
C ASN A 62 0.47 -18.31 -19.43
N ALA A 63 1.75 -18.09 -19.69
CA ALA A 63 2.69 -19.15 -20.03
C ALA A 63 2.71 -20.27 -18.98
N LEU A 64 2.69 -19.93 -17.69
CA LEU A 64 2.61 -20.89 -16.59
C LEU A 64 1.29 -21.68 -16.57
N LEU A 65 0.15 -21.01 -16.73
CA LEU A 65 -1.15 -21.66 -16.80
C LEU A 65 -1.26 -22.58 -18.03
N ARG A 66 -0.70 -22.19 -19.18
CA ARG A 66 -0.63 -23.01 -20.40
C ARG A 66 0.30 -24.21 -20.24
N MET A 67 1.46 -24.04 -19.59
CA MET A 67 2.34 -25.16 -19.21
C MET A 67 1.61 -26.15 -18.29
N TYR A 68 0.90 -25.66 -17.27
CA TYR A 68 0.16 -26.49 -16.32
C TYR A 68 -1.02 -27.23 -16.96
N ALA A 69 -1.77 -26.56 -17.85
CA ALA A 69 -2.85 -27.17 -18.62
C ALA A 69 -2.37 -28.35 -19.49
N HIS A 70 -1.14 -28.27 -20.01
CA HIS A 70 -0.50 -29.28 -20.85
C HIS A 70 0.67 -29.99 -20.15
N ARG A 71 0.62 -30.10 -18.81
CA ARG A 71 1.70 -30.64 -17.95
C ARG A 71 2.14 -32.07 -18.28
N ASP A 72 1.33 -32.86 -18.99
CA ASP A 72 1.71 -34.20 -19.50
C ASP A 72 2.75 -34.15 -20.63
N ARG A 73 2.85 -33.00 -21.33
CA ARG A 73 3.82 -32.73 -22.40
C ARG A 73 5.02 -31.90 -21.95
N PHE A 74 5.13 -31.60 -20.65
CA PHE A 74 6.22 -30.78 -20.11
C PHE A 74 7.53 -31.56 -20.07
N GLY A 75 8.56 -31.08 -20.78
CA GLY A 75 9.81 -31.79 -21.00
C GLY A 75 9.84 -32.71 -22.23
N GLU A 76 8.74 -32.86 -22.98
CA GLU A 76 8.66 -33.73 -24.16
C GLU A 76 9.69 -33.35 -25.24
N GLN A 77 9.79 -32.06 -25.59
CA GLN A 77 10.70 -31.58 -26.63
C GLN A 77 12.15 -31.57 -26.12
N ARG A 78 12.36 -31.18 -24.85
CA ARG A 78 13.67 -31.20 -24.20
C ARG A 78 14.26 -32.60 -24.17
N ALA A 79 13.47 -33.62 -23.81
CA ALA A 79 13.88 -35.02 -23.82
C ALA A 79 14.10 -35.56 -25.25
N ARG A 80 13.15 -35.30 -26.17
CA ARG A 80 13.20 -35.75 -27.57
C ARG A 80 14.43 -35.24 -28.31
N HIS A 81 14.80 -33.98 -28.12
CA HIS A 81 15.91 -33.32 -28.82
C HIS A 81 17.22 -33.26 -28.02
N ARG A 82 17.23 -33.74 -26.76
CA ARG A 82 18.37 -33.63 -25.83
C ARG A 82 18.88 -32.19 -25.72
N ARG A 83 17.94 -31.25 -25.60
CA ARG A 83 18.20 -29.81 -25.48
C ARG A 83 17.83 -29.33 -24.08
N THR A 84 18.69 -28.51 -23.49
CA THR A 84 18.44 -27.86 -22.20
C THR A 84 17.66 -26.56 -22.42
N LEU A 85 16.55 -26.43 -21.71
CA LEU A 85 15.82 -25.18 -21.54
C LEU A 85 15.17 -25.25 -20.16
N ASN A 86 15.38 -24.21 -19.37
CA ASN A 86 14.84 -24.05 -18.04
C ASN A 86 14.36 -22.60 -17.86
N SER A 87 13.68 -22.37 -16.75
CA SER A 87 13.33 -21.03 -16.31
C SER A 87 13.52 -20.94 -14.80
N TRP A 88 13.06 -19.86 -14.19
CA TRP A 88 12.95 -19.72 -12.73
C TRP A 88 11.59 -19.16 -12.37
N TYR A 89 11.04 -19.66 -11.27
CA TYR A 89 9.76 -19.25 -10.70
C TYR A 89 9.98 -18.72 -9.29
N TRP A 90 9.04 -17.93 -8.78
CA TRP A 90 9.04 -17.54 -7.37
C TRP A 90 8.37 -18.62 -6.53
N LEU A 91 9.03 -19.09 -5.48
CA LEU A 91 8.48 -19.97 -4.46
C LEU A 91 8.22 -19.10 -3.21
N GLY A 92 6.96 -18.77 -2.95
CA GLY A 92 6.64 -17.64 -2.06
C GLY A 92 7.12 -16.31 -2.66
N TRP A 93 7.66 -15.44 -1.81
CA TRP A 93 7.97 -14.04 -2.19
C TRP A 93 9.44 -13.77 -2.55
N TRP A 94 10.40 -14.58 -2.08
CA TRP A 94 11.83 -14.27 -2.19
C TRP A 94 12.72 -15.41 -2.72
N VAL A 95 12.23 -16.65 -2.72
CA VAL A 95 13.01 -17.82 -3.16
C VAL A 95 12.77 -18.05 -4.66
N GLN A 96 13.85 -18.33 -5.42
CA GLN A 96 13.78 -18.59 -6.86
C GLN A 96 14.36 -19.97 -7.24
N PRO A 97 13.58 -21.06 -7.17
CA PRO A 97 14.03 -22.34 -7.69
C PRO A 97 13.98 -22.38 -9.23
N VAL A 98 14.75 -23.30 -9.81
CA VAL A 98 14.73 -23.57 -11.25
C VAL A 98 13.42 -24.29 -11.60
N LEU A 99 12.76 -23.84 -12.67
CA LEU A 99 11.65 -24.52 -13.32
C LEU A 99 12.22 -25.41 -14.43
N GLU A 100 12.44 -26.69 -14.12
CA GLU A 100 12.93 -27.67 -15.10
C GLU A 100 12.09 -28.95 -15.16
N SER A 101 11.62 -29.46 -14.02
CA SER A 101 10.89 -30.73 -13.95
C SER A 101 9.38 -30.54 -13.81
N ARG A 102 8.64 -31.63 -14.02
CA ARG A 102 7.18 -31.66 -13.84
C ARG A 102 6.76 -31.33 -12.40
N ARG A 103 7.57 -31.71 -11.41
CA ARG A 103 7.40 -31.35 -9.99
C ARG A 103 7.48 -29.83 -9.81
N ASP A 104 8.49 -29.21 -10.41
CA ASP A 104 8.71 -27.75 -10.29
C ASP A 104 7.60 -26.96 -10.97
N LEU A 105 7.00 -27.50 -12.03
CA LEU A 105 5.80 -26.91 -12.65
C LEU A 105 4.57 -26.95 -11.73
N LEU A 106 4.38 -28.02 -10.95
CA LEU A 106 3.31 -28.08 -9.94
C LEU A 106 3.57 -27.09 -8.80
N LEU A 107 4.82 -26.98 -8.32
CA LEU A 107 5.22 -26.01 -7.30
C LEU A 107 5.05 -24.56 -7.80
N ALA A 108 5.45 -24.27 -9.04
CA ALA A 108 5.26 -22.97 -9.67
C ALA A 108 3.77 -22.63 -9.82
N HIS A 109 2.93 -23.59 -10.22
CA HIS A 109 1.49 -23.41 -10.30
C HIS A 109 0.86 -23.16 -8.93
N ALA A 110 1.23 -23.90 -7.88
CA ALA A 110 0.75 -23.63 -6.53
C ALA A 110 1.21 -22.24 -6.04
N SER A 111 2.47 -21.87 -6.29
CA SER A 111 3.02 -20.55 -5.95
C SER A 111 2.40 -19.40 -6.75
N HIS A 112 1.78 -19.65 -7.91
CA HIS A 112 1.02 -18.66 -8.67
C HIS A 112 -0.16 -18.11 -7.86
N TRP A 113 -0.82 -18.96 -7.09
CA TRP A 113 -1.99 -18.64 -6.27
C TRP A 113 -1.65 -18.12 -4.87
N LEU A 114 -0.36 -17.91 -4.56
CA LEU A 114 0.09 -17.19 -3.34
C LEU A 114 -0.11 -15.67 -3.45
N ASP A 115 -1.32 -15.27 -3.82
CA ASP A 115 -1.81 -13.91 -3.60
C ASP A 115 -2.66 -13.84 -2.32
N GLY A 116 -3.62 -14.77 -2.13
CA GLY A 116 -4.55 -14.80 -1.00
C GLY A 116 -6.01 -14.44 -1.33
N ARG A 117 -6.34 -14.13 -2.60
CA ARG A 117 -7.72 -14.10 -3.14
C ARG A 117 -8.15 -15.49 -3.54
N HIS A 118 -7.21 -16.23 -4.09
CA HIS A 118 -7.41 -17.53 -4.71
C HIS A 118 -6.99 -18.68 -3.76
N VAL A 119 -7.37 -18.59 -2.48
CA VAL A 119 -7.09 -19.64 -1.49
C VAL A 119 -7.72 -20.99 -1.87
N PRO A 120 -8.94 -21.07 -2.44
CA PRO A 120 -9.48 -22.34 -2.95
C PRO A 120 -8.64 -22.97 -4.07
N GLU A 121 -8.15 -22.16 -5.01
CA GLU A 121 -7.28 -22.59 -6.12
C GLU A 121 -5.90 -23.00 -5.62
N LEU A 122 -5.36 -22.29 -4.62
CA LEU A 122 -4.15 -22.65 -3.90
C LEU A 122 -4.33 -24.01 -3.19
N ASP A 123 -5.41 -24.20 -2.44
CA ASP A 123 -5.69 -25.47 -1.75
C ASP A 123 -5.86 -26.63 -2.75
N GLN A 124 -6.50 -26.39 -3.90
CA GLN A 124 -6.58 -27.38 -4.99
C GLN A 124 -5.20 -27.68 -5.61
N ALA A 125 -4.35 -26.67 -5.78
CA ALA A 125 -2.99 -26.84 -6.30
C ALA A 125 -2.07 -27.57 -5.30
N LEU A 126 -2.21 -27.30 -4.00
CA LEU A 126 -1.52 -28.00 -2.92
C LEU A 126 -1.98 -29.47 -2.84
N ALA A 127 -3.27 -29.75 -3.00
CA ALA A 127 -3.79 -31.13 -3.04
C ALA A 127 -3.25 -31.97 -4.22
N ALA A 128 -2.67 -31.33 -5.24
CA ALA A 128 -2.01 -32.00 -6.37
C ALA A 128 -0.50 -32.22 -6.17
N LEU A 129 0.07 -31.75 -5.06
CA LEU A 129 1.48 -31.96 -4.70
C LEU A 129 1.68 -33.23 -3.85
N PRO A 130 2.94 -33.72 -3.72
CA PRO A 130 3.29 -34.76 -2.75
C PRO A 130 2.90 -34.38 -1.30
N PRO A 131 2.77 -35.36 -0.38
CA PRO A 131 2.45 -35.06 1.01
C PRO A 131 3.44 -34.09 1.65
N VAL A 132 2.93 -33.19 2.49
CA VAL A 132 3.67 -32.06 3.09
C VAL A 132 4.99 -32.43 3.76
N ASP A 133 5.08 -33.65 4.33
CA ASP A 133 6.28 -34.10 5.02
C ASP A 133 7.38 -34.68 4.13
N THR A 134 7.09 -34.91 2.84
CA THR A 134 8.00 -35.56 1.89
C THR A 134 8.92 -34.59 1.14
N ASP A 135 8.62 -33.29 1.16
CA ASP A 135 9.26 -32.30 0.29
C ASP A 135 9.32 -30.92 0.97
N ALA A 136 10.52 -30.37 1.11
CA ALA A 136 10.76 -29.10 1.79
C ALA A 136 10.08 -27.89 1.09
N GLN A 137 10.01 -27.89 -0.24
CA GLN A 137 9.39 -26.82 -1.01
C GLN A 137 7.86 -26.91 -0.95
N VAL A 138 7.29 -28.13 -0.89
CA VAL A 138 5.86 -28.33 -0.61
C VAL A 138 5.53 -27.88 0.81
N ARG A 139 6.33 -28.28 1.81
CA ARG A 139 6.17 -27.82 3.21
C ARG A 139 6.19 -26.29 3.30
N PHE A 140 7.06 -25.63 2.57
CA PHE A 140 7.13 -24.17 2.52
C PHE A 140 5.89 -23.54 1.86
N LEU A 141 5.32 -24.12 0.80
CA LEU A 141 4.06 -23.64 0.24
C LEU A 141 2.88 -23.80 1.22
N HIS A 142 2.85 -24.88 2.00
CA HIS A 142 1.88 -25.03 3.10
C HIS A 142 2.10 -23.99 4.21
N ALA A 143 3.36 -23.62 4.51
CA ALA A 143 3.65 -22.48 5.38
C ALA A 143 3.12 -21.16 4.79
N CYS A 144 3.39 -20.85 3.52
CA CYS A 144 2.85 -19.66 2.86
C CYS A 144 1.31 -19.64 2.87
N ARG A 145 0.64 -20.79 2.71
CA ARG A 145 -0.80 -20.93 2.84
C ARG A 145 -1.29 -20.66 4.26
N ALA A 146 -0.63 -21.23 5.28
CA ALA A 146 -0.94 -20.99 6.69
C ALA A 146 -0.79 -19.50 7.06
N TYR A 147 0.25 -18.83 6.56
CA TYR A 147 0.43 -17.38 6.67
C TYR A 147 -0.74 -16.59 6.09
N LEU A 148 -1.17 -16.90 4.86
CA LEU A 148 -2.26 -16.18 4.19
C LEU A 148 -3.59 -16.29 4.95
N VAL A 149 -3.89 -17.45 5.55
CA VAL A 149 -5.10 -17.65 6.38
C VAL A 149 -4.93 -17.26 7.86
N LYS A 150 -3.76 -16.71 8.25
CA LYS A 150 -3.39 -16.34 9.63
C LYS A 150 -3.42 -17.50 10.64
N ASP A 151 -3.17 -18.73 10.18
CA ASP A 151 -3.00 -19.91 11.03
C ASP A 151 -1.54 -19.97 11.55
N TRP A 152 -1.29 -19.27 12.66
CA TRP A 152 0.05 -19.13 13.23
C TRP A 152 0.60 -20.45 13.77
N GLU A 153 -0.26 -21.36 14.26
CA GLU A 153 0.18 -22.66 14.77
C GLU A 153 0.66 -23.58 13.63
N GLN A 154 -0.09 -23.69 12.55
CA GLN A 154 0.36 -24.44 11.37
C GLN A 154 1.56 -23.76 10.69
N LEU A 155 1.63 -22.43 10.71
CA LEU A 155 2.80 -21.70 10.22
C LEU A 155 4.07 -22.09 11.00
N VAL A 156 3.98 -22.17 12.34
CA VAL A 156 5.06 -22.67 13.20
C VAL A 156 5.45 -24.12 12.83
N ARG A 157 4.47 -25.03 12.75
CA ARG A 157 4.72 -26.46 12.46
C ARG A 157 5.32 -26.71 11.07
N HIS A 158 4.94 -25.92 10.07
CA HIS A 158 5.48 -26.05 8.71
C HIS A 158 6.85 -25.36 8.53
N THR A 159 7.18 -24.32 9.31
CA THR A 159 8.47 -23.62 9.20
C THR A 159 9.58 -24.24 10.04
N GLU A 160 9.26 -24.85 11.18
CA GLU A 160 10.25 -25.40 12.12
C GLU A 160 11.21 -26.44 11.49
N PRO A 161 10.77 -27.40 10.66
CA PRO A 161 11.68 -28.34 9.99
C PRO A 161 12.54 -27.72 8.88
N LEU A 162 12.27 -26.48 8.49
CA LEU A 162 12.89 -25.80 7.34
C LEU A 162 13.96 -24.79 7.75
N VAL A 163 14.11 -24.46 9.03
CA VAL A 163 15.00 -23.37 9.48
C VAL A 163 16.46 -23.59 9.10
N ASP A 164 16.93 -24.84 9.06
CA ASP A 164 18.29 -25.21 8.65
C ASP A 164 18.42 -25.51 7.15
N ASP A 165 17.33 -25.45 6.37
CA ASP A 165 17.36 -25.70 4.93
C ASP A 165 18.25 -24.65 4.21
N PRO A 166 19.17 -25.05 3.32
CA PRO A 166 20.09 -24.11 2.66
C PRO A 166 19.41 -23.04 1.80
N LEU A 167 18.25 -23.36 1.22
CA LEU A 167 17.49 -22.52 0.28
C LEU A 167 16.34 -21.77 0.96
N LEU A 168 15.68 -22.41 1.93
CA LEU A 168 14.42 -21.94 2.54
C LEU A 168 14.61 -21.39 3.97
N GLY A 169 15.75 -21.63 4.62
CA GLY A 169 15.93 -21.38 6.05
C GLY A 169 15.83 -19.92 6.49
N ILE A 170 16.14 -18.96 5.61
CA ILE A 170 16.01 -17.53 5.91
C ILE A 170 14.53 -17.15 5.99
N GLU A 171 13.76 -17.56 4.99
CA GLU A 171 12.33 -17.28 4.86
C GLU A 171 11.52 -18.08 5.88
N ALA A 172 11.85 -19.36 6.08
CA ALA A 172 11.25 -20.19 7.13
C ALA A 172 11.51 -19.61 8.53
N GLY A 173 12.74 -19.13 8.80
CA GLY A 173 13.06 -18.45 10.06
C GLY A 173 12.34 -17.11 10.23
N LEU A 174 12.13 -16.34 9.15
CA LEU A 174 11.32 -15.13 9.16
C LEU A 174 9.85 -15.45 9.48
N PHE A 175 9.22 -16.35 8.72
CA PHE A 175 7.81 -16.70 8.90
C PHE A 175 7.55 -17.40 10.25
N GLY A 176 8.38 -18.37 10.62
CA GLY A 176 8.26 -19.12 11.88
C GLY A 176 8.59 -18.28 13.11
N GLY A 177 9.50 -17.31 12.98
CA GLY A 177 9.80 -16.33 14.02
C GLY A 177 8.68 -15.31 14.21
N MET A 178 8.18 -14.73 13.12
CA MET A 178 7.04 -13.80 13.14
C MET A 178 5.77 -14.46 13.68
N ALA A 179 5.48 -15.72 13.32
CA ALA A 179 4.38 -16.48 13.90
C ALA A 179 4.54 -16.64 15.43
N ARG A 180 5.74 -16.96 15.91
CA ARG A 180 6.03 -17.04 17.36
C ARG A 180 5.87 -15.68 18.06
N VAL A 181 6.24 -14.56 17.43
CA VAL A 181 5.96 -13.21 17.97
C VAL A 181 4.44 -12.95 18.05
N ARG A 182 3.67 -13.35 17.02
CA ARG A 182 2.19 -13.23 17.01
C ARG A 182 1.49 -14.10 18.06
N LEU A 183 2.13 -15.20 18.47
CA LEU A 183 1.69 -16.10 19.55
C LEU A 183 2.29 -15.73 20.93
N GLU A 184 2.95 -14.57 21.06
CA GLU A 184 3.62 -14.09 22.27
C GLU A 184 4.75 -15.01 22.79
N MET A 185 5.20 -15.96 21.96
CA MET A 185 6.30 -16.90 22.23
C MET A 185 7.67 -16.25 21.99
N TYR A 186 7.87 -15.02 22.50
CA TYR A 186 9.00 -14.15 22.17
C TYR A 186 10.37 -14.79 22.40
N GLY A 187 10.54 -15.55 23.50
CA GLY A 187 11.78 -16.28 23.81
C GLY A 187 12.12 -17.40 22.83
N GLN A 188 11.13 -17.97 22.13
CA GLN A 188 11.37 -18.92 21.02
C GLN A 188 11.56 -18.20 19.67
N ALA A 189 10.97 -17.00 19.51
CA ALA A 189 11.12 -16.20 18.31
C ALA A 189 12.53 -15.60 18.16
N GLU A 190 13.11 -15.05 19.24
CA GLU A 190 14.42 -14.38 19.18
C GLU A 190 15.54 -15.24 18.55
N PRO A 191 15.84 -16.47 19.02
CA PRO A 191 16.94 -17.26 18.45
C PRO A 191 16.73 -17.62 16.97
N MET A 192 15.49 -17.90 16.57
CA MET A 192 15.13 -18.22 15.18
C MET A 192 15.33 -17.02 14.25
N LEU A 193 14.85 -15.84 14.66
CA LEU A 193 14.99 -14.60 13.89
C LEU A 193 16.44 -14.12 13.85
N ALA A 194 17.20 -14.29 14.93
CA ALA A 194 18.62 -13.98 14.98
C ALA A 194 19.44 -14.87 14.03
N ALA A 195 19.18 -16.19 14.03
CA ALA A 195 19.83 -17.14 13.12
C ALA A 195 19.53 -16.82 11.64
N ALA A 196 18.27 -16.54 11.30
CA ALA A 196 17.88 -16.13 9.96
C ALA A 196 18.53 -14.79 9.53
N LEU A 197 18.57 -13.79 10.43
CA LEU A 197 19.22 -12.50 10.16
C LEU A 197 20.74 -12.60 9.96
N MET A 198 21.40 -13.54 10.66
CA MET A 198 22.82 -13.84 10.49
C MET A 198 23.13 -14.52 9.15
N ARG A 199 22.23 -15.37 8.65
CA ARG A 199 22.34 -16.03 7.34
C ARG A 199 21.95 -15.10 6.17
N CYS A 200 21.05 -14.16 6.42
CA CYS A 200 20.61 -13.16 5.46
C CYS A 200 21.76 -12.20 5.09
N ARG A 201 21.94 -11.89 3.80
CA ARG A 201 22.92 -10.91 3.30
C ARG A 201 22.37 -9.48 3.36
N SER A 202 23.24 -8.48 3.32
CA SER A 202 22.87 -7.05 3.36
C SER A 202 21.92 -6.60 2.25
N GLU A 203 22.07 -7.19 1.06
CA GLU A 203 21.34 -6.85 -0.17
C GLU A 203 19.97 -7.54 -0.29
N GLN A 204 19.70 -8.54 0.56
CA GLN A 204 18.43 -9.28 0.49
C GLN A 204 17.28 -8.45 1.09
N PRO A 205 16.15 -8.29 0.38
CA PRO A 205 15.07 -7.41 0.82
C PRO A 205 14.52 -7.79 2.21
N GLN A 206 14.32 -9.09 2.46
CA GLN A 206 13.79 -9.66 3.69
C GLN A 206 14.61 -9.37 4.97
N ARG A 207 15.79 -8.73 4.84
CA ARG A 207 16.62 -8.28 5.97
C ARG A 207 15.94 -7.20 6.81
N LYS A 208 15.10 -6.36 6.23
CA LYS A 208 14.36 -5.30 6.96
C LYS A 208 13.33 -5.94 7.88
N GLU A 209 12.53 -6.84 7.34
CA GLU A 209 11.50 -7.62 8.00
C GLU A 209 12.11 -8.45 9.15
N LEU A 210 13.22 -9.14 8.91
CA LEU A 210 13.95 -9.90 9.94
C LEU A 210 14.41 -9.03 11.11
N ARG A 211 14.94 -7.81 10.84
CA ARG A 211 15.32 -6.87 11.91
C ARG A 211 14.13 -6.40 12.73
N TYR A 212 13.02 -6.06 12.07
CA TYR A 212 11.80 -5.62 12.74
C TYR A 212 11.22 -6.71 13.64
N TRP A 213 11.06 -7.94 13.14
CA TRP A 213 10.53 -9.04 13.97
C TRP A 213 11.48 -9.44 15.09
N LEU A 214 12.80 -9.38 14.88
CA LEU A 214 13.78 -9.59 15.94
C LEU A 214 13.73 -8.49 17.01
N ALA A 215 13.46 -7.23 16.62
CA ALA A 215 13.24 -6.13 17.55
C ALA A 215 11.99 -6.39 18.41
N ARG A 216 10.87 -6.79 17.78
CA ARG A 216 9.63 -7.17 18.49
C ARG A 216 9.82 -8.34 19.47
N ALA A 217 10.62 -9.35 19.11
CA ALA A 217 10.95 -10.46 20.01
C ALA A 217 11.79 -10.02 21.22
N ARG A 218 12.68 -9.04 21.05
CA ARG A 218 13.48 -8.46 22.15
C ARG A 218 12.67 -7.54 23.04
N GLU A 219 11.85 -6.68 22.47
CA GLU A 219 10.89 -5.84 23.21
C GLU A 219 9.94 -6.71 24.04
N GLY A 220 9.34 -7.76 23.45
CA GLY A 220 8.46 -8.70 24.14
C GLY A 220 9.14 -9.59 25.20
N THR A 221 10.47 -9.64 25.24
CA THR A 221 11.24 -10.26 26.34
C THR A 221 11.77 -9.24 27.36
N GLY A 222 11.32 -7.98 27.32
CA GLY A 222 11.76 -6.91 28.21
C GLY A 222 13.13 -6.33 27.88
N ARG A 223 13.69 -6.62 26.70
CA ARG A 223 15.04 -6.22 26.25
C ARG A 223 14.99 -5.04 25.29
N SER A 224 14.22 -4.00 25.60
CA SER A 224 13.94 -2.83 24.74
C SER A 224 15.22 -2.12 24.25
N ALA A 225 16.23 -1.96 25.12
CA ALA A 225 17.54 -1.43 24.73
C ALA A 225 18.26 -2.24 23.63
N ALA A 226 18.00 -3.56 23.55
CA ALA A 226 18.54 -4.43 22.49
C ALA A 226 17.66 -4.47 21.23
N ALA A 227 16.45 -3.88 21.27
CA ALA A 227 15.55 -3.69 20.14
C ALA A 227 15.81 -2.34 19.44
N LEU A 228 16.13 -1.26 20.17
CA LEU A 228 16.41 0.08 19.61
C LEU A 228 17.36 0.09 18.40
N PRO A 229 18.55 -0.57 18.40
CA PRO A 229 19.45 -0.56 17.24
C PRO A 229 18.86 -1.24 16.00
N LEU A 230 17.95 -2.20 16.19
CA LEU A 230 17.27 -2.90 15.11
C LEU A 230 16.16 -2.02 14.52
N TYR A 231 15.33 -1.38 15.35
CA TYR A 231 14.33 -0.40 14.88
C TYR A 231 14.98 0.78 14.17
N ARG A 232 16.04 1.38 14.72
CA ARG A 232 16.81 2.46 14.05
C ARG A 232 17.47 1.98 12.74
N ALA A 233 17.71 0.68 12.56
CA ALA A 233 18.20 0.13 11.30
C ALA A 233 17.08 -0.14 10.28
N VAL A 234 15.84 -0.38 10.73
CA VAL A 234 14.65 -0.49 9.88
C VAL A 234 14.19 0.89 9.42
N HIS A 235 14.02 1.84 10.35
CA HIS A 235 13.54 3.20 10.08
C HIS A 235 14.45 3.97 9.11
N ARG A 236 15.77 3.76 9.16
CA ARG A 236 16.72 4.35 8.18
C ARG A 236 16.58 3.82 6.75
N VAL A 237 16.03 2.62 6.57
CA VAL A 237 15.81 2.00 5.25
C VAL A 237 14.41 2.35 4.73
N ASP A 238 13.43 2.40 5.64
CA ASP A 238 12.03 2.66 5.34
C ASP A 238 11.37 3.27 6.59
N PRO A 239 11.26 4.61 6.66
CA PRO A 239 10.65 5.30 7.80
C PRO A 239 9.19 4.91 8.04
N SER A 240 8.50 4.46 6.97
CA SER A 240 7.09 4.09 6.97
C SER A 240 6.81 2.61 7.29
N PHE A 241 7.86 1.82 7.60
CA PHE A 241 7.70 0.38 7.78
C PHE A 241 6.98 0.00 9.10
N MET A 242 5.72 -0.44 9.00
CA MET A 242 4.90 -0.88 10.13
C MET A 242 4.86 0.18 11.25
N ASP A 243 4.76 -0.22 12.53
CA ASP A 243 4.74 0.70 13.67
C ASP A 243 6.15 1.15 14.12
N THR A 244 7.20 0.97 13.29
CA THR A 244 8.61 1.20 13.69
C THR A 244 8.86 2.61 14.24
N ALA A 245 8.29 3.66 13.63
CA ALA A 245 8.47 5.03 14.11
C ALA A 245 7.85 5.22 15.51
N ALA A 246 6.63 4.73 15.72
CA ALA A 246 5.95 4.78 17.01
C ALA A 246 6.67 3.94 18.09
N ARG A 247 7.27 2.81 17.70
CA ARG A 247 8.09 1.97 18.60
C ARG A 247 9.36 2.66 19.07
N LEU A 248 10.00 3.46 18.20
CA LEU A 248 11.18 4.24 18.57
C LEU A 248 10.82 5.29 19.63
N THR A 249 9.79 6.10 19.36
CA THR A 249 9.28 7.10 20.32
C THR A 249 8.89 6.45 21.64
N ALA A 250 8.08 5.38 21.62
CA ALA A 250 7.58 4.75 22.85
C ALA A 250 8.68 4.10 23.72
N ILE A 251 9.82 3.70 23.15
CA ILE A 251 10.96 3.17 23.93
C ILE A 251 11.85 4.31 24.43
N GLU A 252 12.04 5.36 23.61
CA GLU A 252 12.85 6.53 23.99
C GLU A 252 12.16 7.34 25.11
N ASP A 253 10.83 7.53 25.06
CA ASP A 253 10.04 8.16 26.12
C ASP A 253 10.00 7.33 27.43
N GLY A 254 10.22 6.01 27.33
CA GLY A 254 10.19 5.08 28.49
C GLY A 254 11.46 5.13 29.35
N ASP A 255 12.64 5.20 28.72
CA ASP A 255 13.94 5.31 29.42
C ASP A 255 14.02 6.63 30.24
N ASP A 256 13.41 7.72 29.74
CA ASP A 256 13.35 9.01 30.44
C ASP A 256 12.48 8.96 31.72
N THR A 257 11.54 8.01 31.84
CA THR A 257 10.75 7.85 33.08
C THR A 257 11.44 6.98 34.14
N ASP A 258 12.17 5.94 33.75
CA ASP A 258 12.90 5.08 34.71
C ASP A 258 14.16 5.80 35.26
N GLY A 259 14.81 6.65 34.47
CA GLY A 259 16.01 7.40 34.89
C GLY A 259 15.79 8.39 36.04
N VAL A 260 14.55 8.83 36.29
CA VAL A 260 14.22 9.82 37.35
C VAL A 260 13.83 9.14 38.68
N ALA A 261 13.39 7.87 38.65
CA ALA A 261 12.98 7.14 39.85
C ALA A 261 14.17 6.66 40.70
N ASP A 262 15.25 6.18 40.06
CA ASP A 262 16.33 5.46 40.76
C ASP A 262 17.35 6.40 41.46
N LEU A 263 17.37 7.69 41.07
CA LEU A 263 18.21 8.72 41.71
C LEU A 263 17.66 9.21 43.07
N ALA A 264 16.41 8.91 43.42
CA ALA A 264 15.82 9.25 44.71
C ALA A 264 16.02 8.15 45.79
N GLY A 265 16.30 6.91 45.39
CA GLY A 265 16.37 5.76 46.31
C GLY A 265 17.74 5.51 46.96
N LEU A 266 18.84 5.94 46.32
CA LEU A 266 20.20 5.49 46.67
C LEU A 266 20.99 6.41 47.62
N ALA A 267 20.41 7.52 48.10
CA ALA A 267 21.03 8.39 49.11
C ALA A 267 20.85 7.89 50.56
N GLY A 268 20.27 6.69 50.77
CA GLY A 268 19.65 6.28 52.03
C GLY A 268 20.25 5.12 52.82
N TYR A 269 21.30 4.41 52.35
CA TYR A 269 21.89 3.30 53.11
C TYR A 269 23.42 3.17 52.93
N ALA A 270 24.17 4.03 53.63
CA ALA A 270 25.60 3.87 53.86
C ALA A 270 25.89 3.64 55.36
N ALA A 271 25.59 2.44 55.87
CA ALA A 271 25.94 2.04 57.23
C ALA A 271 26.13 0.51 57.36
N TYR A 272 27.25 0.13 57.98
CA TYR A 272 27.68 -1.24 58.32
C TYR A 272 27.98 -2.20 57.16
N GLY A 273 29.13 -2.86 57.25
CA GLY A 273 29.52 -3.95 56.35
C GLY A 273 30.14 -5.12 57.11
N SER A 274 30.86 -5.96 56.35
CA SER A 274 31.75 -7.06 56.76
C SER A 274 31.14 -8.47 56.99
N TYR A 275 31.98 -9.48 56.67
CA TYR A 275 31.91 -10.92 56.92
C TYR A 275 30.99 -11.85 56.08
N SER A 276 31.54 -12.24 54.91
CA SER A 276 31.85 -13.62 54.47
C SER A 276 31.04 -14.85 54.97
N GLY A 277 30.71 -15.77 54.04
CA GLY A 277 30.73 -17.21 54.36
C GLY A 277 30.02 -18.21 53.42
N HIS A 278 30.82 -18.99 52.67
CA HIS A 278 30.61 -20.41 52.29
C HIS A 278 29.38 -20.87 51.44
N GLY A 279 29.69 -21.52 50.30
CA GLY A 279 28.89 -22.64 49.76
C GLY A 279 29.40 -24.00 50.30
N PRO A 280 29.12 -25.18 49.68
CA PRO A 280 28.53 -25.41 48.35
C PRO A 280 27.40 -26.50 48.29
N SER A 281 27.04 -26.87 47.04
CA SER A 281 26.16 -27.97 46.57
C SER A 281 26.67 -29.41 46.90
N PRO A 282 26.08 -30.55 46.45
CA PRO A 282 24.79 -30.81 45.75
C PRO A 282 24.01 -32.10 46.22
N ALA A 283 22.92 -32.44 45.49
CA ALA A 283 22.52 -33.80 45.01
C ALA A 283 21.22 -34.49 45.52
N GLY A 284 20.33 -34.81 44.56
CA GLY A 284 19.75 -36.16 44.37
C GLY A 284 18.37 -36.50 44.97
N GLY A 285 17.48 -37.11 44.15
CA GLY A 285 16.49 -38.11 44.65
C GLY A 285 15.00 -37.94 44.29
N ASP A 286 14.59 -38.52 43.16
CA ASP A 286 13.35 -39.28 42.90
C ASP A 286 11.94 -38.87 43.39
N LEU A 287 11.06 -38.68 42.38
CA LEU A 287 9.83 -39.44 42.09
C LEU A 287 8.94 -39.96 43.25
N ALA A 288 7.69 -39.49 43.28
CA ALA A 288 6.50 -40.36 43.29
C ALA A 288 5.20 -39.60 42.94
N ALA A 289 4.27 -40.25 42.24
CA ALA A 289 2.92 -39.73 41.97
C ALA A 289 1.87 -40.41 42.87
N VAL A 290 0.77 -39.72 43.16
CA VAL A 290 -0.46 -40.31 43.74
C VAL A 290 -1.67 -39.68 43.05
N ALA A 291 -2.73 -40.47 42.83
CA ALA A 291 -3.96 -40.05 42.14
C ALA A 291 -5.22 -40.58 42.85
N LEU A 292 -6.38 -40.06 42.40
CA LEU A 292 -7.77 -40.58 42.52
C LEU A 292 -8.68 -40.15 43.70
N GLY A 293 -9.96 -39.94 43.33
CA GLY A 293 -11.15 -39.83 44.19
C GLY A 293 -11.68 -38.40 44.38
N GLY A 294 -12.98 -38.07 44.22
CA GLY A 294 -14.17 -38.82 43.78
C GLY A 294 -15.44 -37.94 43.93
N GLY A 295 -16.53 -38.22 43.19
CA GLY A 295 -17.82 -37.49 43.28
C GLY A 295 -18.68 -37.88 44.51
N PRO A 296 -19.85 -37.24 44.75
CA PRO A 296 -21.09 -37.71 44.09
C PRO A 296 -22.12 -36.60 43.69
N VAL A 297 -23.39 -36.99 43.47
CA VAL A 297 -24.40 -36.37 42.56
C VAL A 297 -25.79 -36.18 43.24
N GLN A 298 -26.75 -35.54 42.54
CA GLN A 298 -28.25 -35.52 42.68
C GLN A 298 -28.87 -34.24 43.30
N ASP A 299 -30.04 -33.71 42.90
CA ASP A 299 -30.99 -33.92 41.78
C ASP A 299 -31.79 -32.57 41.58
N ILE A 300 -32.62 -32.28 40.56
CA ILE A 300 -34.06 -32.64 40.47
C ILE A 300 -34.71 -32.09 39.16
N ALA A 301 -35.50 -32.95 38.49
CA ALA A 301 -36.71 -32.73 37.64
C ALA A 301 -36.68 -31.90 36.33
N ALA A 302 -37.73 -32.12 35.52
CA ALA A 302 -37.84 -31.79 34.09
C ALA A 302 -39.24 -31.28 33.68
N ASP A 303 -39.27 -30.53 32.57
CA ASP A 303 -40.31 -30.43 31.53
C ASP A 303 -39.68 -29.69 30.31
N GLY A 304 -40.03 -29.88 29.03
CA GLY A 304 -40.99 -30.77 28.37
C GLY A 304 -40.67 -30.91 26.86
N GLN A 305 -41.57 -31.54 26.08
CA GLN A 305 -41.42 -31.80 24.62
C GLN A 305 -42.41 -30.97 23.76
N PRO A 306 -42.30 -30.84 22.39
CA PRO A 306 -41.88 -31.88 21.43
C PRO A 306 -41.01 -31.48 20.20
N GLU A 307 -40.72 -32.48 19.37
CA GLU A 307 -39.81 -32.51 18.19
C GLU A 307 -40.46 -32.06 16.85
N PRO A 308 -39.65 -31.78 15.80
CA PRO A 308 -40.12 -31.57 14.42
C PRO A 308 -40.06 -32.84 13.53
N GLU A 309 -40.99 -32.95 12.56
CA GLU A 309 -41.11 -34.09 11.63
C GLU A 309 -40.05 -34.11 10.48
N PRO A 310 -39.75 -35.30 9.90
CA PRO A 310 -38.88 -35.46 8.73
C PRO A 310 -39.61 -35.35 7.37
N PRO A 311 -38.90 -35.02 6.27
CA PRO A 311 -39.51 -34.78 4.95
C PRO A 311 -39.72 -36.04 4.09
N ALA A 312 -40.71 -35.98 3.18
CA ALA A 312 -41.10 -37.04 2.24
C ALA A 312 -40.45 -36.91 0.83
N PRO A 313 -40.39 -37.99 0.01
CA PRO A 313 -39.54 -38.07 -1.19
C PRO A 313 -40.20 -37.62 -2.53
N PRO A 314 -39.41 -37.43 -3.60
CA PRO A 314 -39.89 -36.89 -4.89
C PRO A 314 -40.38 -37.95 -5.90
N THR A 315 -41.23 -37.54 -6.85
CA THR A 315 -41.60 -38.32 -8.06
C THR A 315 -41.58 -37.47 -9.35
N PRO A 316 -41.47 -38.08 -10.56
CA PRO A 316 -40.84 -37.44 -11.74
C PRO A 316 -41.84 -37.09 -12.89
N PRO A 317 -41.39 -36.59 -14.07
CA PRO A 317 -42.21 -35.71 -14.93
C PRO A 317 -42.82 -36.34 -16.21
N THR A 318 -43.82 -35.66 -16.79
CA THR A 318 -44.23 -35.75 -18.21
C THR A 318 -44.98 -34.46 -18.62
N SER A 319 -44.38 -33.61 -19.47
CA SER A 319 -44.65 -33.47 -20.92
C SER A 319 -45.99 -32.83 -21.36
N ARG A 320 -45.94 -31.62 -21.96
CA ARG A 320 -46.16 -31.41 -23.41
C ARG A 320 -45.76 -29.98 -23.83
N VAL A 321 -45.78 -29.72 -25.14
CA VAL A 321 -45.10 -28.63 -25.86
C VAL A 321 -46.09 -27.51 -26.26
N GLU A 322 -45.52 -26.36 -26.64
CA GLU A 322 -46.04 -25.38 -27.62
C GLU A 322 -46.84 -24.15 -27.10
N GLY A 323 -46.44 -22.94 -27.52
CA GLY A 323 -47.22 -21.71 -27.31
C GLY A 323 -46.42 -20.42 -27.01
N ALA A 324 -45.92 -19.75 -28.05
CA ALA A 324 -45.59 -18.31 -28.13
C ALA A 324 -45.00 -17.57 -26.90
N ARG A 325 -43.70 -17.22 -26.95
CA ARG A 325 -43.08 -16.22 -26.05
C ARG A 325 -43.66 -14.82 -26.28
N ARG A 326 -44.67 -14.42 -25.51
CA ARG A 326 -44.97 -12.98 -25.28
C ARG A 326 -43.82 -12.36 -24.47
N LYS A 327 -43.25 -11.25 -24.95
CA LYS A 327 -42.39 -10.40 -24.12
C LYS A 327 -43.21 -9.88 -22.94
N VAL A 328 -42.86 -10.29 -21.73
CA VAL A 328 -43.31 -9.60 -20.50
C VAL A 328 -42.63 -8.22 -20.50
N PRO A 329 -43.36 -7.12 -20.29
CA PRO A 329 -42.73 -5.81 -20.12
C PRO A 329 -41.87 -5.84 -18.86
N VAL A 330 -40.60 -5.46 -18.99
CA VAL A 330 -39.77 -5.11 -17.84
C VAL A 330 -40.48 -3.95 -17.12
N PRO A 331 -40.72 -4.01 -15.80
CA PRO A 331 -41.30 -2.87 -15.09
C PRO A 331 -40.38 -1.65 -15.29
N PRO A 332 -40.93 -0.44 -15.47
CA PRO A 332 -40.09 0.74 -15.70
C PRO A 332 -39.12 0.89 -14.53
N GLN A 333 -37.82 0.91 -14.85
CA GLN A 333 -36.81 1.31 -13.89
C GLN A 333 -37.20 2.68 -13.33
N GLY A 334 -36.98 2.86 -12.03
CA GLY A 334 -37.50 4.00 -11.29
C GLY A 334 -37.19 5.34 -11.95
N THR A 335 -38.09 6.31 -11.75
CA THR A 335 -37.83 7.73 -12.01
C THR A 335 -36.43 8.11 -11.56
N PRO A 336 -35.66 8.86 -12.37
CA PRO A 336 -34.37 9.36 -11.92
C PRO A 336 -34.59 10.19 -10.65
N GLU A 337 -34.05 9.71 -9.53
CA GLU A 337 -34.11 10.44 -8.27
C GLU A 337 -33.50 11.83 -8.47
N GLY A 338 -34.21 12.84 -7.97
CA GLY A 338 -33.82 14.24 -8.16
C GLY A 338 -32.48 14.56 -7.52
N LEU A 339 -31.96 15.75 -7.83
CA LEU A 339 -30.87 16.34 -7.04
C LEU A 339 -31.22 16.25 -5.56
N PRO A 340 -30.32 15.75 -4.68
CA PRO A 340 -30.64 15.57 -3.28
C PRO A 340 -31.13 16.88 -2.64
N ALA A 341 -32.15 16.74 -1.79
CA ALA A 341 -32.87 17.85 -1.19
C ALA A 341 -32.26 18.25 0.17
N GLY A 342 -30.93 18.36 0.23
CA GLY A 342 -30.27 19.00 1.37
C GLY A 342 -30.71 20.47 1.47
N PRO A 343 -30.83 21.04 2.68
CA PRO A 343 -31.17 22.45 2.84
C PRO A 343 -30.09 23.31 2.18
N ALA A 344 -30.46 24.07 1.16
CA ALA A 344 -29.55 25.00 0.53
C ALA A 344 -29.36 26.23 1.44
N ASP A 345 -28.12 26.51 1.83
CA ASP A 345 -27.72 27.66 2.64
C ASP A 345 -26.94 28.66 1.76
N PRO A 346 -27.58 29.78 1.34
CA PRO A 346 -26.91 30.82 0.58
C PRO A 346 -25.79 31.55 1.34
N ALA A 347 -25.85 31.60 2.67
CA ALA A 347 -24.85 32.27 3.49
C ALA A 347 -23.57 31.43 3.59
N ALA A 348 -23.69 30.15 3.92
CA ALA A 348 -22.56 29.22 3.91
C ALA A 348 -21.92 29.09 2.51
N LEU A 349 -22.72 29.17 1.44
CA LEU A 349 -22.23 29.19 0.07
C LEU A 349 -21.42 30.47 -0.23
N ALA A 350 -21.92 31.63 0.20
CA ALA A 350 -21.21 32.91 0.03
C ALA A 350 -19.90 32.95 0.83
N GLU A 351 -19.89 32.41 2.06
CA GLU A 351 -18.70 32.30 2.90
C GLU A 351 -17.63 31.40 2.28
N ALA A 352 -18.00 30.19 1.85
CA ALA A 352 -17.06 29.25 1.21
C ALA A 352 -16.47 29.80 -0.10
N LEU A 353 -17.28 30.54 -0.88
CA LEU A 353 -16.78 31.25 -2.07
C LEU A 353 -15.86 32.43 -1.70
N ALA A 354 -16.16 33.21 -0.65
CA ALA A 354 -15.31 34.30 -0.19
C ALA A 354 -13.96 33.80 0.38
N GLU A 355 -13.93 32.63 1.02
CA GLU A 355 -12.70 31.95 1.41
C GLU A 355 -11.86 31.52 0.21
N LEU A 356 -12.50 30.95 -0.83
CA LEU A 356 -11.80 30.64 -2.08
C LEU A 356 -11.19 31.88 -2.74
N GLU A 357 -11.91 33.00 -2.73
CA GLU A 357 -11.41 34.27 -3.29
C GLU A 357 -10.20 34.81 -2.53
N ARG A 358 -10.15 34.64 -1.20
CA ARG A 358 -9.03 35.04 -0.34
C ARG A 358 -7.76 34.21 -0.56
N MET A 359 -7.86 32.99 -1.12
CA MET A 359 -6.66 32.22 -1.46
C MET A 359 -5.81 32.96 -2.50
N VAL A 360 -4.50 33.08 -2.28
CA VAL A 360 -3.60 33.76 -3.22
C VAL A 360 -3.50 32.97 -4.53
N GLY A 361 -3.45 33.67 -5.67
CA GLY A 361 -3.32 33.05 -7.00
C GLY A 361 -4.55 32.22 -7.40
N LEU A 362 -4.31 31.05 -7.99
CA LEU A 362 -5.31 30.03 -8.33
C LEU A 362 -6.49 30.49 -9.22
N GLU A 363 -6.35 31.57 -9.98
CA GLU A 363 -7.41 32.15 -10.83
C GLU A 363 -8.09 31.17 -11.82
N PRO A 364 -7.40 30.17 -12.43
CA PRO A 364 -8.07 29.12 -13.20
C PRO A 364 -9.05 28.30 -12.33
N VAL A 365 -8.60 27.90 -11.13
CA VAL A 365 -9.38 27.11 -10.17
C VAL A 365 -10.57 27.91 -9.66
N LYS A 366 -10.37 29.17 -9.23
CA LYS A 366 -11.44 30.07 -8.76
C LYS A 366 -12.57 30.19 -9.80
N ARG A 367 -12.22 30.43 -11.06
CA ARG A 367 -13.19 30.52 -12.17
C ARG A 367 -13.92 29.19 -12.41
N GLN A 368 -13.22 28.06 -12.33
CA GLN A 368 -13.83 26.74 -12.52
C GLN A 368 -14.81 26.39 -11.39
N VAL A 369 -14.47 26.67 -10.13
CA VAL A 369 -15.36 26.45 -8.98
C VAL A 369 -16.57 27.38 -9.02
N LYS A 370 -16.38 28.67 -9.36
CA LYS A 370 -17.51 29.61 -9.60
C LYS A 370 -18.44 29.12 -10.70
N ALA A 371 -17.89 28.69 -11.85
CA ALA A 371 -18.68 28.18 -12.97
C ALA A 371 -19.48 26.93 -12.58
N LEU A 372 -18.86 25.99 -11.84
CA LEU A 372 -19.52 24.80 -11.32
C LEU A 372 -20.65 25.18 -10.33
N SER A 373 -20.37 26.04 -9.35
CA SER A 373 -21.36 26.52 -8.38
C SER A 373 -22.58 27.15 -9.08
N ALA A 374 -22.35 28.00 -10.09
CA ALA A 374 -23.41 28.59 -10.89
C ALA A 374 -24.22 27.54 -11.68
N GLN A 375 -23.57 26.56 -12.31
CA GLN A 375 -24.24 25.45 -12.99
C GLN A 375 -25.12 24.64 -12.04
N LEU A 376 -24.63 24.35 -10.84
CA LEU A 376 -25.35 23.59 -9.81
C LEU A 376 -26.54 24.35 -9.23
N HIS A 377 -26.38 25.66 -9.03
CA HIS A 377 -27.48 26.53 -8.60
C HIS A 377 -28.58 26.61 -9.67
N MET A 378 -28.22 26.83 -10.94
CA MET A 378 -29.17 26.80 -12.07
C MET A 378 -29.83 25.42 -12.25
N ALA A 379 -29.08 24.34 -12.05
CA ALA A 379 -29.61 22.97 -12.09
C ALA A 379 -30.72 22.76 -11.04
N ARG A 380 -30.59 23.31 -9.82
CA ARG A 380 -31.67 23.27 -8.83
C ARG A 380 -32.89 24.07 -9.22
N LEU A 381 -32.71 25.32 -9.66
CA LEU A 381 -33.86 26.16 -10.07
C LEU A 381 -34.66 25.50 -11.20
N ARG A 382 -33.97 24.87 -12.15
CA ARG A 382 -34.60 24.08 -13.22
C ARG A 382 -35.35 22.85 -12.68
N ALA A 383 -34.72 22.07 -11.80
CA ALA A 383 -35.34 20.88 -11.20
C ALA A 383 -36.59 21.25 -10.37
N GLY A 384 -36.54 22.33 -9.59
CA GLY A 384 -37.69 22.86 -8.83
C GLY A 384 -38.84 23.37 -9.70
N GLN A 385 -38.57 23.68 -10.97
CA GLN A 385 -39.57 24.01 -11.99
C GLN A 385 -40.02 22.80 -12.84
N GLY A 386 -39.60 21.58 -12.47
CA GLY A 386 -39.91 20.35 -13.22
C GLY A 386 -39.22 20.24 -14.59
N LEU A 387 -38.24 21.10 -14.88
CA LEU A 387 -37.47 21.01 -16.12
C LEU A 387 -36.46 19.85 -16.04
N PRO A 388 -36.17 19.16 -17.17
CA PRO A 388 -35.13 18.15 -17.19
C PRO A 388 -33.76 18.77 -16.92
N VAL A 389 -33.01 18.10 -16.06
CA VAL A 389 -31.67 18.47 -15.58
C VAL A 389 -30.82 17.21 -15.59
N GLN A 390 -29.64 17.27 -16.21
CA GLN A 390 -28.67 16.19 -16.15
C GLN A 390 -27.98 16.21 -14.77
N PRO A 391 -27.80 15.06 -14.10
CA PRO A 391 -26.99 15.00 -12.89
C PRO A 391 -25.58 15.51 -13.18
N PRO A 392 -25.04 16.44 -12.38
CA PRO A 392 -23.66 16.92 -12.55
C PRO A 392 -22.69 15.77 -12.32
N LYS A 393 -21.64 15.67 -13.16
CA LYS A 393 -20.53 14.74 -12.90
C LYS A 393 -19.73 15.27 -11.69
N ARG A 394 -19.58 14.42 -10.66
CA ARG A 394 -19.18 14.87 -9.31
C ARG A 394 -17.74 14.57 -8.91
N HIS A 395 -16.97 13.87 -9.73
CA HIS A 395 -15.60 13.45 -9.37
C HIS A 395 -14.55 14.29 -10.12
N PHE A 396 -13.46 14.60 -9.43
CA PHE A 396 -12.44 15.55 -9.88
C PHE A 396 -11.05 14.94 -9.93
N VAL A 397 -10.20 15.45 -10.83
CA VAL A 397 -8.75 15.21 -10.83
C VAL A 397 -8.04 16.52 -10.54
N PHE A 398 -7.32 16.59 -9.43
CA PHE A 398 -6.53 17.74 -9.00
C PHE A 398 -5.06 17.51 -9.37
N SER A 399 -4.60 18.18 -10.43
CA SER A 399 -3.29 17.98 -11.05
C SER A 399 -2.38 19.17 -10.73
N GLY A 400 -1.29 18.94 -9.99
CA GLY A 400 -0.31 19.99 -9.71
C GLY A 400 0.73 19.66 -8.64
N PRO A 401 1.83 20.44 -8.54
CA PRO A 401 2.90 20.25 -7.55
C PRO A 401 2.43 20.25 -6.09
N SER A 402 3.29 19.80 -5.18
CA SER A 402 3.02 19.85 -3.73
C SER A 402 2.86 21.31 -3.25
N GLY A 403 2.03 21.51 -2.23
CA GLY A 403 1.79 22.82 -1.58
C GLY A 403 1.10 23.90 -2.43
N THR A 404 0.49 23.53 -3.56
CA THR A 404 -0.34 24.43 -4.41
C THR A 404 -1.79 24.62 -3.93
N GLY A 405 -2.14 24.14 -2.73
CA GLY A 405 -3.47 24.35 -2.13
C GLY A 405 -4.55 23.32 -2.48
N LYS A 406 -4.21 22.22 -3.17
CA LYS A 406 -5.13 21.13 -3.56
C LYS A 406 -6.12 20.71 -2.45
N THR A 407 -5.61 20.34 -1.28
CA THR A 407 -6.41 19.87 -0.13
C THR A 407 -7.30 20.98 0.46
N THR A 408 -6.80 22.22 0.51
CA THR A 408 -7.58 23.38 0.96
C THR A 408 -8.77 23.63 0.04
N VAL A 409 -8.56 23.60 -1.28
CA VAL A 409 -9.65 23.75 -2.27
C VAL A 409 -10.61 22.56 -2.21
N ALA A 410 -10.15 21.33 -1.95
CA ALA A 410 -11.02 20.17 -1.75
C ALA A 410 -11.97 20.36 -0.56
N ARG A 411 -11.47 20.90 0.56
CA ARG A 411 -12.28 21.22 1.76
C ARG A 411 -13.31 22.32 1.48
N ILE A 412 -12.91 23.37 0.77
CA ILE A 412 -13.82 24.44 0.32
C ILE A 412 -14.90 23.88 -0.62
N LEU A 413 -14.55 22.99 -1.55
CA LEU A 413 -15.53 22.32 -2.42
C LEU A 413 -16.54 21.46 -1.63
N GLY A 414 -16.10 20.77 -0.58
CA GLY A 414 -17.00 20.07 0.35
C GLY A 414 -18.05 21.00 0.92
N ARG A 415 -17.64 22.14 1.48
CA ARG A 415 -18.55 23.20 1.96
C ARG A 415 -19.45 23.76 0.87
N VAL A 416 -18.93 24.04 -0.33
CA VAL A 416 -19.74 24.51 -1.47
C VAL A 416 -20.82 23.49 -1.85
N PHE A 417 -20.49 22.21 -1.94
CA PHE A 417 -21.46 21.16 -2.26
C PHE A 417 -22.47 20.91 -1.14
N TYR A 418 -22.05 20.99 0.12
CA TYR A 418 -22.94 20.91 1.28
C TYR A 418 -23.90 22.10 1.36
N ALA A 419 -23.39 23.34 1.30
CA ALA A 419 -24.20 24.56 1.32
C ALA A 419 -25.14 24.67 0.12
N LEU A 420 -24.76 24.06 -1.01
CA LEU A 420 -25.69 23.86 -2.11
C LEU A 420 -26.78 22.83 -1.75
N GLY A 421 -26.46 21.78 -0.99
CA GLY A 421 -27.33 20.65 -0.63
C GLY A 421 -27.12 19.41 -1.50
N LEU A 422 -25.94 19.24 -2.10
CA LEU A 422 -25.57 18.08 -2.93
C LEU A 422 -25.03 16.91 -2.10
N LEU A 423 -24.50 17.23 -0.92
CA LEU A 423 -23.88 16.34 0.04
C LEU A 423 -24.62 16.45 1.37
N GLY A 424 -24.54 15.41 2.20
CA GLY A 424 -25.18 15.37 3.52
C GLY A 424 -24.39 16.10 4.61
N GLY A 425 -23.11 16.36 4.36
CA GLY A 425 -22.20 17.15 5.19
C GLY A 425 -21.08 17.76 4.36
N ASP A 426 -20.27 18.61 4.96
CA ASP A 426 -19.12 19.30 4.35
C ASP A 426 -17.76 18.63 4.64
N HIS A 427 -17.78 17.49 5.35
CA HIS A 427 -16.60 16.79 5.81
C HIS A 427 -15.72 16.29 4.64
N LEU A 428 -14.40 16.34 4.89
CA LEU A 428 -13.37 15.86 3.98
C LEU A 428 -12.64 14.69 4.65
N VAL A 429 -12.69 13.51 4.04
CA VAL A 429 -11.83 12.38 4.39
C VAL A 429 -10.62 12.43 3.48
N GLU A 430 -9.45 12.66 4.05
CA GLU A 430 -8.17 12.61 3.35
C GLU A 430 -7.63 11.17 3.42
N ALA A 431 -7.13 10.67 2.29
CA ALA A 431 -6.71 9.29 2.10
C ALA A 431 -5.43 9.23 1.27
N GLN A 432 -4.52 8.34 1.63
CA GLN A 432 -3.35 7.97 0.85
C GLN A 432 -3.42 6.48 0.49
N ARG A 433 -2.42 6.00 -0.26
CA ARG A 433 -2.27 4.56 -0.56
C ARG A 433 -2.33 3.70 0.70
N ALA A 434 -1.65 4.12 1.76
CA ALA A 434 -1.57 3.37 3.01
C ALA A 434 -2.95 3.16 3.67
N ASP A 435 -3.91 4.07 3.45
CA ASP A 435 -5.26 3.99 4.01
C ASP A 435 -6.19 3.13 3.16
N LEU A 436 -6.03 3.15 1.84
CA LEU A 436 -6.85 2.38 0.90
C LEU A 436 -6.37 0.93 0.73
N VAL A 437 -5.07 0.69 0.87
CA VAL A 437 -4.45 -0.62 0.59
C VAL A 437 -4.22 -1.41 1.88
N GLY A 438 -4.59 -2.69 1.86
CA GLY A 438 -4.35 -3.63 2.96
C GLY A 438 -2.94 -4.23 2.88
N GLU A 439 -2.37 -4.55 4.04
CA GLU A 439 -1.06 -5.24 4.14
C GLU A 439 -1.11 -6.70 3.65
N PHE A 440 -2.32 -7.27 3.56
CA PHE A 440 -2.59 -8.64 3.17
C PHE A 440 -3.77 -8.67 2.20
N LEU A 441 -3.86 -9.71 1.39
CA LEU A 441 -4.87 -9.77 0.35
C LEU A 441 -6.28 -10.03 0.89
N GLY A 442 -7.28 -9.53 0.18
CA GLY A 442 -8.68 -9.47 0.64
C GLY A 442 -8.96 -8.35 1.65
N GLN A 443 -7.95 -7.88 2.39
CA GLN A 443 -8.13 -6.74 3.33
C GLN A 443 -8.25 -5.41 2.59
N THR A 444 -7.58 -5.24 1.46
CA THR A 444 -7.68 -4.02 0.64
C THR A 444 -9.13 -3.68 0.29
N ALA A 445 -9.92 -4.67 -0.13
CA ALA A 445 -11.31 -4.44 -0.46
C ALA A 445 -12.14 -4.00 0.76
N VAL A 446 -11.91 -4.60 1.93
CA VAL A 446 -12.59 -4.21 3.19
C VAL A 446 -12.19 -2.79 3.59
N LYS A 447 -10.88 -2.54 3.71
CA LYS A 447 -10.30 -1.26 4.15
C LYS A 447 -10.69 -0.10 3.24
N ALA A 448 -10.66 -0.31 1.92
CA ALA A 448 -11.13 0.68 0.95
C ALA A 448 -12.65 0.94 1.08
N ASN A 449 -13.48 -0.08 1.33
CA ASN A 449 -14.91 0.15 1.56
C ASN A 449 -15.15 0.93 2.86
N GLU A 450 -14.51 0.55 3.98
CA GLU A 450 -14.62 1.25 5.27
C GLU A 450 -14.23 2.73 5.18
N LEU A 451 -13.12 3.03 4.47
CA LEU A 451 -12.67 4.41 4.23
C LEU A 451 -13.62 5.19 3.30
N ILE A 452 -14.24 4.52 2.32
CA ILE A 452 -15.24 5.16 1.45
C ILE A 452 -16.56 5.36 2.20
N ASP A 453 -16.97 4.42 3.05
CA ASP A 453 -18.16 4.53 3.92
C ASP A 453 -18.03 5.73 4.87
N SER A 454 -16.84 5.98 5.45
CA SER A 454 -16.60 7.15 6.30
C SER A 454 -16.67 8.49 5.55
N ALA A 455 -16.55 8.49 4.22
CA ALA A 455 -16.68 9.65 3.35
C ALA A 455 -18.09 9.79 2.70
N ILE A 456 -19.02 8.86 2.95
CA ILE A 456 -20.37 8.95 2.41
C ILE A 456 -21.09 10.18 3.01
N GLY A 457 -21.69 10.96 2.14
CA GLY A 457 -22.32 12.23 2.48
C GLY A 457 -21.35 13.40 2.43
N GLY A 458 -20.05 13.19 2.14
CA GLY A 458 -19.03 14.23 2.05
C GLY A 458 -18.08 14.05 0.85
N VAL A 459 -16.81 14.40 1.06
CA VAL A 459 -15.75 14.35 0.05
C VAL A 459 -14.66 13.36 0.47
N LEU A 460 -14.32 12.42 -0.41
CA LEU A 460 -13.10 11.61 -0.33
C LEU A 460 -11.99 12.23 -1.19
N PHE A 461 -10.87 12.59 -0.57
CA PHE A 461 -9.69 13.15 -1.23
C PHE A 461 -8.55 12.15 -1.17
N VAL A 462 -8.19 11.58 -2.32
CA VAL A 462 -7.11 10.60 -2.45
C VAL A 462 -5.86 11.31 -2.95
N ASP A 463 -4.89 11.55 -2.06
CA ASP A 463 -3.62 12.18 -2.44
C ASP A 463 -2.63 11.17 -3.03
N GLU A 464 -1.76 11.68 -3.90
CA GLU A 464 -0.85 10.90 -4.75
C GLU A 464 -1.51 9.65 -5.37
N ALA A 465 -2.74 9.80 -5.90
CA ALA A 465 -3.58 8.67 -6.33
C ALA A 465 -2.95 7.75 -7.38
N TYR A 466 -1.95 8.23 -8.13
CA TYR A 466 -1.16 7.42 -9.07
C TYR A 466 -0.38 6.30 -8.38
N SER A 467 -0.07 6.44 -7.08
CA SER A 467 0.58 5.42 -6.26
C SER A 467 -0.27 4.16 -6.06
N LEU A 468 -1.58 4.20 -6.38
CA LEU A 468 -2.46 3.03 -6.45
C LEU A 468 -2.26 2.19 -7.74
N SER A 469 -1.51 2.69 -8.73
CA SER A 469 -1.37 2.08 -10.06
C SER A 469 0.10 1.93 -10.46
N ASN A 470 0.85 1.11 -9.73
CA ASN A 470 2.27 0.89 -9.98
C ASN A 470 2.51 -0.18 -11.07
N SER A 471 2.96 0.26 -12.25
CA SER A 471 3.35 -0.60 -13.38
C SER A 471 4.82 -1.07 -13.35
N GLY A 472 5.60 -0.68 -12.33
CA GLY A 472 7.05 -0.94 -12.25
C GLY A 472 7.45 -2.34 -11.79
N TYR A 473 6.55 -3.09 -11.16
CA TYR A 473 6.80 -4.47 -10.75
C TYR A 473 6.33 -5.44 -11.84
N SER A 474 7.14 -6.46 -12.17
CA SER A 474 6.83 -7.43 -13.25
C SER A 474 5.63 -8.35 -12.95
N LYS A 475 5.11 -8.31 -11.71
CA LYS A 475 3.70 -8.54 -11.41
C LYS A 475 3.14 -7.18 -11.00
N GLY A 476 2.09 -6.69 -11.66
CA GLY A 476 1.46 -5.42 -11.30
C GLY A 476 1.03 -5.37 -9.84
N ASP A 477 0.86 -4.15 -9.32
CA ASP A 477 0.46 -3.89 -7.94
C ASP A 477 -1.02 -4.26 -7.70
N ALA A 478 -1.27 -5.55 -7.64
CA ALA A 478 -2.61 -6.14 -7.60
C ALA A 478 -3.41 -5.80 -6.34
N TYR A 479 -2.78 -5.17 -5.35
CA TYR A 479 -3.43 -4.57 -4.18
C TYR A 479 -3.87 -3.13 -4.49
N GLY A 480 -2.98 -2.30 -5.06
CA GLY A 480 -3.35 -0.97 -5.55
C GLY A 480 -4.48 -1.02 -6.59
N ASP A 481 -4.38 -1.95 -7.54
CA ASP A 481 -5.41 -2.19 -8.56
C ASP A 481 -6.76 -2.59 -7.92
N GLU A 482 -6.75 -3.42 -6.87
CA GLU A 482 -7.96 -3.83 -6.14
C GLU A 482 -8.62 -2.64 -5.42
N ALA A 483 -7.82 -1.80 -4.73
CA ALA A 483 -8.31 -0.56 -4.14
C ALA A 483 -8.93 0.37 -5.20
N LEU A 484 -8.29 0.48 -6.37
CA LEU A 484 -8.76 1.31 -7.47
C LEU A 484 -10.07 0.80 -8.08
N GLN A 485 -10.25 -0.52 -8.22
CA GLN A 485 -11.52 -1.12 -8.65
C GLN A 485 -12.66 -0.89 -7.65
N VAL A 486 -12.37 -1.01 -6.34
CA VAL A 486 -13.36 -0.69 -5.29
C VAL A 486 -13.74 0.78 -5.34
N LEU A 487 -12.76 1.69 -5.44
CA LEU A 487 -12.99 3.13 -5.57
C LEU A 487 -13.83 3.48 -6.80
N LEU A 488 -13.51 2.89 -7.96
CA LEU A 488 -14.25 3.06 -9.22
C LEU A 488 -15.71 2.61 -9.11
N LYS A 489 -15.95 1.42 -8.55
CA LYS A 489 -17.30 0.89 -8.33
C LYS A 489 -18.09 1.78 -7.38
N ARG A 490 -17.50 2.10 -6.23
CA ARG A 490 -18.16 2.89 -5.17
C ARG A 490 -18.44 4.33 -5.59
N ALA A 491 -17.58 4.93 -6.41
CA ALA A 491 -17.81 6.24 -7.01
C ALA A 491 -19.03 6.24 -7.94
N GLU A 492 -19.30 5.16 -8.70
CA GLU A 492 -20.53 5.02 -9.48
C GLU A 492 -21.75 4.77 -8.57
N ASP A 493 -21.66 3.77 -7.70
CA ASP A 493 -22.77 3.28 -6.88
C ASP A 493 -23.29 4.35 -5.88
N ASN A 494 -22.45 5.33 -5.50
CA ASN A 494 -22.77 6.36 -4.49
C ASN A 494 -22.66 7.80 -5.05
N ARG A 495 -22.65 8.00 -6.37
CA ARG A 495 -22.43 9.30 -7.05
C ARG A 495 -23.42 10.42 -6.66
N ASP A 496 -24.56 10.07 -6.07
CA ASP A 496 -25.57 10.97 -5.52
C ASP A 496 -25.16 11.61 -4.18
N ARG A 497 -24.29 10.93 -3.42
CA ARG A 497 -23.97 11.20 -2.02
C ARG A 497 -22.47 11.25 -1.71
N LEU A 498 -21.60 10.92 -2.66
CA LEU A 498 -20.14 10.92 -2.52
C LEU A 498 -19.49 11.75 -3.63
N VAL A 499 -18.59 12.66 -3.25
CA VAL A 499 -17.64 13.30 -4.16
C VAL A 499 -16.27 12.63 -3.97
N VAL A 500 -15.57 12.34 -5.07
CA VAL A 500 -14.21 11.78 -5.02
C VAL A 500 -13.27 12.70 -5.78
N ILE A 501 -12.17 13.06 -5.16
CA ILE A 501 -11.11 13.92 -5.72
C ILE A 501 -9.82 13.11 -5.73
N LEU A 502 -9.26 12.85 -6.91
CA LEU A 502 -7.95 12.24 -7.06
C LEU A 502 -6.90 13.32 -7.23
N ALA A 503 -5.89 13.38 -6.37
CA ALA A 503 -4.85 14.40 -6.40
C ALA A 503 -3.47 13.80 -6.71
N GLY A 504 -2.60 14.61 -7.32
CA GLY A 504 -1.21 14.24 -7.55
C GLY A 504 -0.47 15.17 -8.52
N TYR A 505 0.80 14.87 -8.77
CA TYR A 505 1.60 15.57 -9.79
C TYR A 505 1.04 15.29 -11.20
N PRO A 506 1.11 16.26 -12.14
CA PRO A 506 0.48 16.14 -13.46
C PRO A 506 0.87 14.85 -14.21
N ALA A 507 2.17 14.57 -14.32
CA ALA A 507 2.67 13.37 -15.01
C ALA A 507 2.26 12.05 -14.34
N GLY A 508 2.04 12.04 -13.02
CA GLY A 508 1.51 10.88 -12.30
C GLY A 508 0.03 10.65 -12.62
N MET A 509 -0.76 11.72 -12.58
CA MET A 509 -2.19 11.67 -12.90
C MET A 509 -2.44 11.30 -14.37
N ASP A 510 -1.63 11.78 -15.29
CA ASP A 510 -1.72 11.43 -16.72
C ASP A 510 -1.48 9.93 -16.95
N ARG A 511 -0.47 9.35 -16.28
CA ARG A 511 -0.21 7.90 -16.31
C ARG A 511 -1.36 7.10 -15.71
N LEU A 512 -1.89 7.52 -14.56
CA LEU A 512 -3.00 6.84 -13.88
C LEU A 512 -4.26 6.79 -14.76
N LEU A 513 -4.63 7.93 -15.37
CA LEU A 513 -5.80 8.04 -16.26
C LEU A 513 -5.61 7.26 -17.57
N ALA A 514 -4.39 7.23 -18.12
CA ALA A 514 -4.06 6.45 -19.31
C ALA A 514 -4.08 4.94 -19.04
N ALA A 515 -3.61 4.50 -17.87
CA ALA A 515 -3.61 3.08 -17.48
C ALA A 515 -5.02 2.52 -17.23
N ASN A 516 -5.97 3.36 -16.78
CA ASN A 516 -7.29 2.93 -16.34
C ASN A 516 -8.42 3.68 -17.06
N PRO A 517 -8.93 3.19 -18.22
CA PRO A 517 -10.03 3.81 -18.95
C PRO A 517 -11.31 4.04 -18.14
N GLY A 518 -11.53 3.23 -17.09
CA GLY A 518 -12.63 3.39 -16.15
C GLY A 518 -12.58 4.69 -15.33
N LEU A 519 -11.38 5.24 -15.09
CA LEU A 519 -11.21 6.55 -14.43
C LEU A 519 -11.57 7.68 -15.40
N SER A 520 -11.02 7.65 -16.62
CA SER A 520 -11.22 8.67 -17.65
C SER A 520 -12.70 8.92 -17.99
N SER A 521 -13.58 7.93 -17.83
CA SER A 521 -15.02 8.08 -18.05
C SER A 521 -15.77 8.74 -16.89
N ARG A 522 -15.29 8.58 -15.64
CA ARG A 522 -15.93 9.03 -14.39
C ARG A 522 -15.37 10.34 -13.85
N PHE A 523 -14.06 10.52 -13.98
CA PHE A 523 -13.30 11.66 -13.48
C PHE A 523 -13.03 12.66 -14.62
N THR A 524 -14.10 13.16 -15.25
CA THR A 524 -13.96 14.03 -16.44
C THR A 524 -13.58 15.48 -16.13
N THR A 525 -13.64 15.89 -14.86
CA THR A 525 -13.38 17.28 -14.47
C THR A 525 -11.99 17.41 -13.88
N ARG A 526 -11.01 17.73 -14.74
CA ARG A 526 -9.66 18.09 -14.30
C ARG A 526 -9.62 19.53 -13.80
N VAL A 527 -8.87 19.76 -12.73
CA VAL A 527 -8.55 21.07 -12.15
C VAL A 527 -7.03 21.12 -12.03
N ASP A 528 -6.40 22.04 -12.76
CA ASP A 528 -4.94 22.19 -12.75
C ASP A 528 -4.50 23.28 -11.76
N PHE A 529 -3.54 22.93 -10.92
CA PHE A 529 -2.95 23.74 -9.85
C PHE A 529 -1.50 24.07 -10.23
N PRO A 530 -1.26 25.21 -10.90
CA PRO A 530 0.09 25.61 -11.30
C PRO A 530 0.93 25.97 -10.06
N SER A 531 2.26 25.91 -10.22
CA SER A 531 3.21 26.49 -9.28
C SER A 531 2.96 27.99 -9.10
N TYR A 532 3.18 28.50 -7.90
CA TYR A 532 2.99 29.93 -7.61
C TYR A 532 4.09 30.79 -8.23
N ARG A 533 3.70 31.96 -8.76
CA ARG A 533 4.63 32.98 -9.26
C ARG A 533 5.29 33.73 -8.08
N PRO A 534 6.42 34.42 -8.28
CA PRO A 534 7.15 35.09 -7.19
C PRO A 534 6.30 36.04 -6.34
N LEU A 535 5.45 36.85 -6.99
CA LEU A 535 4.55 37.77 -6.28
C LEU A 535 3.40 37.05 -5.54
N GLU A 536 3.01 35.86 -5.98
CA GLU A 536 2.03 35.02 -5.29
C GLU A 536 2.66 34.36 -4.06
N LEU A 537 3.90 33.88 -4.15
CA LEU A 537 4.67 33.38 -3.01
C LEU A 537 4.86 34.47 -1.93
N THR A 538 5.26 35.68 -2.34
CA THR A 538 5.43 36.82 -1.43
C THR A 538 4.10 37.16 -0.73
N ALA A 539 3.00 37.20 -1.49
CA ALA A 539 1.67 37.45 -0.92
C ALA A 539 1.19 36.31 0.01
N ILE A 540 1.57 35.05 -0.24
CA ILE A 540 1.31 33.93 0.70
C ILE A 540 2.05 34.16 2.01
N GLY A 541 3.32 34.59 1.97
CA GLY A 541 4.09 34.92 3.17
C GLY A 541 3.47 36.07 3.98
N GLY A 542 2.93 37.09 3.31
CA GLY A 542 2.14 38.15 3.96
C GLY A 542 0.87 37.62 4.64
N VAL A 543 0.04 36.87 3.90
CA VAL A 543 -1.20 36.27 4.44
C VAL A 543 -0.94 35.32 5.61
N LEU A 544 0.19 34.61 5.62
CA LEU A 544 0.59 33.75 6.74
C LEU A 544 0.95 34.55 7.99
N ALA A 545 1.64 35.68 7.85
CA ALA A 545 1.95 36.56 8.98
C ALA A 545 0.68 37.23 9.53
N ASP A 546 -0.10 37.87 8.64
CA ASP A 546 -1.35 38.57 8.99
C ASP A 546 -2.32 37.65 9.76
N ALA A 547 -2.45 36.38 9.34
CA ALA A 547 -3.35 35.41 9.96
C ALA A 547 -2.96 35.01 11.39
N ASN A 548 -1.69 35.20 11.78
CA ASN A 548 -1.18 34.93 13.13
C ASN A 548 -0.98 36.22 13.95
N GLY A 549 -1.24 37.40 13.36
CA GLY A 549 -1.02 38.70 14.00
C GLY A 549 0.43 39.20 13.93
N ASP A 550 1.26 38.56 13.12
CA ASP A 550 2.62 38.99 12.79
C ASP A 550 2.63 39.88 11.54
N HIS A 551 3.74 40.56 11.30
CA HIS A 551 4.03 41.23 10.04
C HIS A 551 5.53 41.21 9.72
N TRP A 552 5.86 41.31 8.44
CA TRP A 552 7.23 41.47 7.95
C TRP A 552 7.62 42.95 7.96
N ASP A 553 8.82 43.29 8.43
CA ASP A 553 9.36 44.63 8.21
C ASP A 553 9.73 44.88 6.73
N GLU A 554 9.98 46.15 6.36
CA GLU A 554 10.16 46.55 4.96
C GLU A 554 11.36 45.83 4.30
N GLU A 555 12.45 45.63 5.04
CA GLU A 555 13.63 44.91 4.57
C GLU A 555 13.35 43.40 4.42
N ALA A 556 12.68 42.77 5.39
CA ALA A 556 12.30 41.37 5.30
C ALA A 556 11.30 41.10 4.17
N LEU A 557 10.34 42.01 3.93
CA LEU A 557 9.35 41.85 2.87
C LEU A 557 9.98 41.95 1.47
N GLU A 558 10.96 42.84 1.29
CA GLU A 558 11.67 42.94 0.01
C GLU A 558 12.61 41.75 -0.23
N GLU A 559 13.32 41.25 0.80
CA GLU A 559 14.09 40.01 0.64
C GLU A 559 13.20 38.76 0.53
N LEU A 560 11.99 38.75 1.10
CA LEU A 560 11.01 37.69 0.83
C LEU A 560 10.59 37.68 -0.65
N ARG A 561 10.50 38.86 -1.28
CA ARG A 561 10.27 39.00 -2.73
C ARG A 561 11.46 38.49 -3.55
N SER A 562 12.67 38.85 -3.14
CA SER A 562 13.96 38.40 -3.72
C SER A 562 14.10 36.87 -3.67
N ILE A 563 13.93 36.27 -2.49
CA ILE A 563 13.88 34.82 -2.27
C ILE A 563 12.82 34.18 -3.17
N SER A 564 11.60 34.72 -3.18
CA SER A 564 10.48 34.20 -3.99
C SER A 564 10.78 34.24 -5.49
N ALA A 565 11.50 35.25 -5.97
CA ALA A 565 11.96 35.32 -7.36
C ALA A 565 13.05 34.29 -7.64
N HIS A 566 14.05 34.20 -6.76
CA HIS A 566 15.19 33.29 -6.90
C HIS A 566 14.77 31.82 -6.95
N VAL A 567 13.94 31.34 -6.01
CA VAL A 567 13.53 29.92 -5.98
C VAL A 567 12.65 29.53 -7.17
N VAL A 568 11.99 30.49 -7.83
CA VAL A 568 11.23 30.25 -9.06
C VAL A 568 12.17 30.27 -10.28
N GLU A 569 13.09 31.23 -10.37
CA GLU A 569 14.06 31.33 -11.46
C GLU A 569 14.97 30.09 -11.54
N GLN A 570 15.42 29.57 -10.40
CA GLN A 570 16.21 28.34 -10.33
C GLN A 570 15.38 27.04 -10.54
N GLY A 571 14.06 27.14 -10.74
CA GLY A 571 13.16 25.99 -10.92
C GLY A 571 12.91 25.18 -9.63
N TRP A 572 13.31 25.70 -8.47
CA TRP A 572 13.32 24.96 -7.20
C TRP A 572 11.95 24.86 -6.52
N ILE A 573 11.01 25.75 -6.85
CA ILE A 573 9.78 25.93 -6.07
C ILE A 573 8.90 24.67 -5.97
N ASP A 574 8.91 23.81 -6.98
CA ASP A 574 8.10 22.57 -6.98
C ASP A 574 8.68 21.50 -6.05
N GLU A 575 10.01 21.40 -5.96
CA GLU A 575 10.69 20.50 -5.02
C GLU A 575 10.57 21.02 -3.57
N LEU A 576 10.68 22.34 -3.39
CA LEU A 576 10.47 23.00 -2.09
C LEU A 576 8.99 22.95 -1.65
N GLY A 577 8.06 22.64 -2.55
CA GLY A 577 6.64 22.45 -2.25
C GLY A 577 5.85 23.75 -2.13
N ASN A 578 6.13 24.77 -2.96
CA ASN A 578 5.27 25.95 -3.16
C ASN A 578 4.82 26.64 -1.85
N GLY A 579 3.54 26.60 -1.50
CA GLY A 579 3.02 27.22 -0.26
C GLY A 579 3.50 26.54 1.03
N ARG A 580 3.99 25.28 0.96
CA ARG A 580 4.65 24.61 2.09
C ARG A 580 6.00 25.24 2.39
N PHE A 581 6.78 25.60 1.37
CA PHE A 581 8.04 26.33 1.53
C PHE A 581 7.83 27.65 2.27
N LEU A 582 6.82 28.45 1.87
CA LEU A 582 6.52 29.73 2.53
C LEU A 582 6.03 29.56 3.97
N ARG A 583 5.24 28.51 4.24
CA ARG A 583 4.84 28.14 5.61
C ARG A 583 6.05 27.81 6.48
N THR A 584 6.92 26.92 6.02
CA THR A 584 8.13 26.54 6.77
C THR A 584 9.08 27.73 6.94
N LEU A 585 9.23 28.58 5.92
CA LEU A 585 10.05 29.79 5.99
C LEU A 585 9.52 30.78 7.02
N TYR A 586 8.20 30.98 7.08
CA TYR A 586 7.52 31.79 8.10
C TYR A 586 7.69 31.20 9.51
N GLU A 587 7.38 29.90 9.70
CA GLU A 587 7.51 29.20 10.99
C GLU A 587 8.95 29.27 11.53
N LYS A 588 9.95 29.10 10.66
CA LYS A 588 11.37 29.28 11.00
C LYS A 588 11.74 30.72 11.30
N SER A 589 11.20 31.69 10.55
CA SER A 589 11.41 33.12 10.84
C SER A 589 10.85 33.50 12.22
N CYS A 590 9.70 32.94 12.63
CA CYS A 590 9.17 33.10 13.98
C CYS A 590 10.12 32.53 15.04
N ALA A 591 10.65 31.32 14.83
CA ALA A 591 11.61 30.73 15.76
C ALA A 591 12.90 31.55 15.89
N TYR A 592 13.40 32.14 14.80
CA TYR A 592 14.57 33.03 14.83
C TYR A 592 14.26 34.41 15.44
N ARG A 593 13.05 34.97 15.23
CA ARG A 593 12.56 36.14 15.96
C ARG A 593 12.58 35.88 17.46
N ASP A 594 12.02 34.75 17.89
CA ASP A 594 11.92 34.40 19.31
C ASP A 594 13.32 34.19 19.93
N LEU A 595 14.25 33.54 19.20
CA LEU A 595 15.66 33.42 19.60
C LEU A 595 16.36 34.79 19.74
N ARG A 596 16.11 35.72 18.80
CA ARG A 596 16.62 37.09 18.86
C ARG A 596 16.07 37.83 20.08
N LEU A 597 14.77 37.72 20.34
CA LEU A 597 14.10 38.40 21.45
C LEU A 597 14.44 37.79 22.82
N ALA A 598 14.83 36.51 22.89
CA ALA A 598 15.38 35.92 24.11
C ALA A 598 16.69 36.59 24.59
N GLY A 599 17.43 37.23 23.67
CA GLY A 599 18.61 38.06 23.99
C GLY A 599 18.32 39.54 24.23
N PHE A 600 17.04 39.96 24.27
CA PHE A 600 16.66 41.37 24.36
C PHE A 600 16.90 41.95 25.75
N ALA A 601 17.42 43.18 25.81
CA ALA A 601 17.75 43.86 27.06
C ALA A 601 16.53 44.54 27.71
N GLY A 602 15.48 43.76 28.00
CA GLY A 602 14.22 44.23 28.58
C GLY A 602 13.06 43.31 28.24
N GLU A 603 11.84 43.72 28.58
CA GLU A 603 10.61 43.04 28.14
C GLU A 603 10.27 43.52 26.71
N PRO A 604 10.17 42.64 25.70
CA PRO A 604 9.82 43.02 24.34
C PRO A 604 8.42 43.65 24.25
N SER A 605 8.25 44.66 23.39
CA SER A 605 6.92 45.23 23.16
C SER A 605 6.05 44.32 22.29
N ARG A 606 4.74 44.59 22.25
CA ARG A 606 3.83 43.91 21.32
C ARG A 606 4.29 44.02 19.86
N ASP A 607 4.90 45.16 19.50
CA ASP A 607 5.41 45.41 18.15
C ASP A 607 6.64 44.53 17.86
N ASP A 608 7.59 44.46 18.81
CA ASP A 608 8.77 43.59 18.71
C ASP A 608 8.40 42.11 18.56
N LEU A 609 7.40 41.66 19.31
CA LEU A 609 6.86 40.30 19.26
C LEU A 609 6.14 40.01 17.93
N ALA A 610 5.50 41.00 17.32
CA ALA A 610 4.78 40.85 16.05
C ALA A 610 5.67 41.05 14.80
N THR A 611 6.90 41.57 14.95
CA THR A 611 7.74 41.96 13.80
C THR A 611 8.78 40.89 13.44
N LEU A 612 8.60 40.27 12.26
CA LEU A 612 9.60 39.46 11.58
C LEU A 612 10.56 40.38 10.80
N ARG A 613 11.85 40.29 11.10
CA ARG A 613 12.89 41.16 10.52
C ARG A 613 13.84 40.40 9.61
N LEU A 614 14.57 41.12 8.77
CA LEU A 614 15.50 40.56 7.78
C LEU A 614 16.47 39.49 8.36
N PRO A 615 17.10 39.66 9.55
CA PRO A 615 17.98 38.64 10.12
C PRO A 615 17.27 37.30 10.38
N ASP A 616 16.00 37.31 10.78
CA ASP A 616 15.24 36.09 11.08
C ASP A 616 14.96 35.31 9.79
N LEU A 617 14.53 36.03 8.75
CA LEU A 617 14.26 35.51 7.42
C LEU A 617 15.53 34.93 6.78
N MET A 618 16.67 35.60 6.92
CA MET A 618 17.95 35.14 6.36
C MET A 618 18.46 33.86 7.04
N GLN A 619 18.34 33.74 8.36
CA GLN A 619 18.68 32.51 9.07
C GLN A 619 17.71 31.38 8.70
N ALA A 620 16.40 31.65 8.67
CA ALA A 620 15.36 30.72 8.24
C ALA A 620 15.59 30.19 6.82
N TYR A 621 15.91 31.07 5.86
CA TYR A 621 16.19 30.71 4.48
C TYR A 621 17.48 29.88 4.35
N GLY A 622 18.53 30.26 5.07
CA GLY A 622 19.78 29.50 5.14
C GLY A 622 19.57 28.08 5.68
N GLU A 623 18.79 27.93 6.76
CA GLU A 623 18.45 26.62 7.32
C GLU A 623 17.66 25.77 6.31
N VAL A 624 16.59 26.33 5.73
CA VAL A 624 15.72 25.62 4.76
C VAL A 624 16.50 25.17 3.52
N LEU A 625 17.47 25.96 3.05
CA LEU A 625 18.35 25.55 1.95
C LEU A 625 19.47 24.58 2.37
N SER A 626 19.96 24.62 3.62
CA SER A 626 21.03 23.73 4.10
C SER A 626 20.69 22.23 4.02
N GLY A 627 19.38 21.89 4.03
CA GLY A 627 18.89 20.53 3.79
C GLY A 627 19.12 20.02 2.36
N ARG A 628 19.39 20.91 1.40
CA ARG A 628 19.94 20.56 0.08
C ARG A 628 21.46 20.57 0.16
N GLY A 629 22.04 19.38 0.32
CA GLY A 629 23.48 19.18 0.11
C GLY A 629 23.91 19.66 -1.28
N PRO A 630 25.20 20.03 -1.47
CA PRO A 630 25.68 20.63 -2.71
C PRO A 630 25.45 19.69 -3.90
N GLN A 631 24.54 20.07 -4.80
CA GLN A 631 24.40 19.39 -6.08
C GLN A 631 25.56 19.81 -7.00
N GLU A 632 26.20 18.81 -7.62
CA GLU A 632 27.12 19.06 -8.73
C GLU A 632 26.37 19.80 -9.84
N ARG A 633 26.95 20.89 -10.34
CA ARG A 633 26.42 21.56 -11.53
C ARG A 633 26.43 20.55 -12.69
N PRO A 634 25.35 20.43 -13.48
CA PRO A 634 25.40 19.63 -14.69
C PRO A 634 26.53 20.14 -15.58
N GLU A 635 27.41 19.24 -16.02
CA GLU A 635 28.49 19.61 -16.93
C GLU A 635 27.90 20.23 -18.21
N PRO A 636 28.50 21.31 -18.75
CA PRO A 636 28.06 21.84 -20.03
C PRO A 636 28.25 20.78 -21.11
N PRO A 637 27.34 20.68 -22.10
CA PRO A 637 27.47 19.72 -23.18
C PRO A 637 28.82 19.90 -23.88
N THR A 638 29.58 18.81 -23.98
CA THR A 638 30.84 18.77 -24.72
C THR A 638 30.60 19.06 -26.21
N PRO A 639 31.51 19.80 -26.88
CA PRO A 639 31.29 20.38 -28.20
C PRO A 639 31.30 19.38 -29.36
#